data_AF-Q4QB18-F1
#
_entry.id   AF-Q4QB18-F1
#
_cell.length_a   1.000
_cell.length_b   1.000
_cell.length_c   1.000
_cell.angle_alpha   90.00
_cell.angle_beta   90.00
_cell.angle_gamma   90.00
#
_symmetry.space_group_name_H-M   'P 1'
#
loop_
_entity.id
_entity.type
_entity.pdbx_description
1 polymer ?
#
loop_
_entity_poly.entity_id
_entity_poly.type
_entity_poly.pdbx_seq_one_letter_code
_entity_poly.pdbx_strand_id
1 'polypeptide(L)'
;MTTTSSIAPLDSASFLSTLLEPGRTVSLEDTTRTYAAMDVVERCDVYDPSVPNVASSPRPATGDGAAQAELDGKSADGATTAPAYPIRAAHAQGRLWSHFAGAQETVAQRGLSEGAAEPPTWFVQLCRDLYFRTDSGAADKRVTDDFDVVAQASDPLADQEAAEAARSAGSRRGVAAPPPLPAGSSSACTRAQRADDSVEVDPYVWLPFDLLDVKDYNVGPYEFPPTATYTAEQQVKLCLGQRHREYVHFCNTYCFPERWQMPTSMGTQPARLLVDPSCPTPVVFLQLSPDFPPAMWLPMKPSVTAIRGVLSSFAAQAFLHREEQHAVFAHRYETVKRVMELQQMPTTQEGDVLRFMAYEARNTPYLDAPLREYPNQQEFFLGEYDDPERLLEHFDLCPFVFAISHLRAVTDLHAEHMTPTIEGAGVAPSLFRCIFSKALIQISVHLSAEVKLPPQDPEAFHFMWKDSQVVPKMKIPVFARVSWPDNRNLCGGGLLARRFNKLFSTEFASDTPGDAILSVYYVMQWAQRVQDLLGVHGMRQRVAELEAAAHLPEPAKLYPGTREIPNPEYTAQERLGMHIQYLSHLGDPQVLETIQALLPTASAPVRMGCAKAALIAGDRELFRRIVSSEPPGRMQHYMTKLVVKRKTRDLVDPEPRLLEDQYEFAAPLWTKRGTRIDRNTLEGAVDAARLLR
;
A
#
# COMPACT_ATOMS: atom_id res chain seq x y z
N MET A 1 23.20 -15.63 38.25
CA MET A 1 23.17 -14.18 37.95
C MET A 1 22.60 -14.05 36.56
N THR A 2 21.28 -13.93 36.52
CA THR A 2 20.41 -13.91 35.34
C THR A 2 20.04 -12.46 35.08
N THR A 3 20.46 -11.93 33.93
CA THR A 3 20.05 -10.61 33.44
C THR A 3 18.66 -10.72 32.85
N THR A 4 17.67 -10.22 33.57
CA THR A 4 16.30 -9.98 33.12
C THR A 4 16.30 -8.82 32.10
N SER A 5 16.05 -9.12 30.83
CA SER A 5 15.77 -8.12 29.81
C SER A 5 14.33 -7.62 29.96
N SER A 6 14.22 -6.30 30.06
CA SER A 6 13.00 -5.49 30.09
C SER A 6 11.96 -5.95 29.08
N ILE A 7 10.79 -6.37 29.58
CA ILE A 7 9.56 -6.60 28.83
C ILE A 7 9.00 -5.23 28.42
N ALA A 8 8.84 -5.00 27.12
CA ALA A 8 8.10 -3.88 26.55
C ALA A 8 6.60 -3.96 26.96
N PRO A 9 5.89 -2.83 27.04
CA PRO A 9 4.55 -2.80 27.65
C PRO A 9 3.54 -3.65 26.88
N LEU A 10 2.66 -4.32 27.63
CA LEU A 10 1.46 -4.99 27.14
C LEU A 10 0.55 -3.96 26.44
N ASP A 11 0.36 -4.07 25.12
CA ASP A 11 -0.88 -3.65 24.44
C ASP A 11 -1.01 -4.13 22.96
N SER A 12 -0.20 -5.11 22.52
CA SER A 12 -0.48 -5.89 21.31
C SER A 12 -0.21 -7.37 21.58
N ALA A 13 -1.28 -8.18 21.62
CA ALA A 13 -1.17 -9.63 21.66
C ALA A 13 -0.36 -10.09 20.43
N SER A 14 0.78 -10.75 20.64
CA SER A 14 1.60 -11.27 19.53
C SER A 14 0.80 -12.29 18.70
N PHE A 15 1.11 -12.45 17.42
CA PHE A 15 0.42 -13.44 16.58
C PHE A 15 0.56 -14.87 17.12
N LEU A 16 1.70 -15.19 17.73
CA LEU A 16 1.87 -16.42 18.51
C LEU A 16 0.86 -16.54 19.67
N SER A 17 0.57 -15.48 20.41
CA SER A 17 -0.42 -15.53 21.50
C SER A 17 -1.83 -15.80 20.99
N THR A 18 -2.23 -15.24 19.85
CA THR A 18 -3.55 -15.51 19.25
C THR A 18 -3.65 -16.93 18.66
N LEU A 19 -2.53 -17.53 18.27
CA LEU A 19 -2.46 -18.95 17.87
C LEU A 19 -2.60 -19.91 19.05
N LEU A 20 -1.95 -19.62 20.17
CA LEU A 20 -1.92 -20.49 21.36
C LEU A 20 -3.20 -20.35 22.19
N GLU A 21 -3.68 -19.13 22.38
CA GLU A 21 -4.88 -18.79 23.13
C GLU A 21 -5.85 -18.05 22.19
N PRO A 22 -6.54 -18.79 21.29
CA PRO A 22 -7.52 -18.18 20.41
C PRO A 22 -8.62 -17.49 21.22
N GLY A 23 -9.02 -16.31 20.75
CA GLY A 23 -10.09 -15.54 21.37
C GLY A 23 -11.39 -16.36 21.47
N ARG A 24 -12.11 -16.23 22.58
CA ARG A 24 -13.41 -16.87 22.74
C ARG A 24 -14.43 -16.22 21.81
N THR A 25 -15.07 -17.02 20.96
CA THR A 25 -16.06 -16.57 19.98
C THR A 25 -17.47 -17.03 20.37
N VAL A 26 -17.94 -18.15 19.84
CA VAL A 26 -19.23 -18.79 20.12
C VAL A 26 -18.98 -20.05 20.93
N SER A 27 -19.72 -20.22 22.02
CA SER A 27 -19.63 -21.43 22.86
C SER A 27 -20.53 -22.53 22.29
N LEU A 28 -19.92 -23.63 21.88
CA LEU A 28 -20.59 -24.85 21.43
C LEU A 28 -20.51 -25.89 22.54
N GLU A 29 -21.64 -26.13 23.20
CA GLU A 29 -21.74 -27.12 24.27
C GLU A 29 -21.88 -28.53 23.69
N ASP A 30 -21.02 -29.43 24.15
CA ASP A 30 -21.10 -30.86 23.92
C ASP A 30 -21.13 -31.58 25.27
N THR A 31 -21.61 -32.82 25.27
CA THR A 31 -21.69 -33.74 26.40
C THR A 31 -20.37 -33.92 27.15
N THR A 32 -19.21 -33.72 26.49
CA THR A 32 -17.88 -33.95 27.07
C THR A 32 -17.08 -32.68 27.35
N ARG A 33 -17.37 -31.58 26.64
CA ARG A 33 -16.63 -30.31 26.73
C ARG A 33 -17.42 -29.17 26.10
N THR A 34 -17.00 -27.94 26.37
CA THR A 34 -17.49 -26.75 25.65
C THR A 34 -16.39 -26.26 24.71
N TYR A 35 -16.66 -26.22 23.40
CA TYR A 35 -15.76 -25.67 22.41
C TYR A 35 -16.09 -24.19 22.14
N ALA A 36 -15.21 -23.28 22.57
CA ALA A 36 -15.46 -21.83 22.51
C ALA A 36 -14.46 -21.06 21.63
N ALA A 37 -13.57 -21.77 20.92
CA ALA A 37 -12.43 -21.22 20.20
C ALA A 37 -12.55 -21.34 18.67
N MET A 38 -13.73 -21.69 18.15
CA MET A 38 -13.95 -21.79 16.71
C MET A 38 -13.88 -20.39 16.07
N ASP A 39 -13.09 -20.21 15.03
CA ASP A 39 -13.13 -18.95 14.27
C ASP A 39 -14.36 -18.97 13.34
N VAL A 40 -15.49 -18.42 13.78
CA VAL A 40 -16.79 -18.48 13.10
C VAL A 40 -16.94 -17.33 12.11
N VAL A 41 -17.54 -17.59 10.94
CA VAL A 41 -17.93 -16.56 9.97
C VAL A 41 -18.75 -15.46 10.65
N GLU A 42 -18.46 -14.21 10.27
CA GLU A 42 -19.18 -13.06 10.82
C GLU A 42 -20.66 -13.10 10.44
N ARG A 43 -21.50 -12.48 11.28
CA ARG A 43 -22.92 -12.36 10.95
C ARG A 43 -23.06 -11.49 9.69
N CYS A 44 -24.12 -11.75 8.92
CA CYS A 44 -24.45 -10.91 7.76
C CYS A 44 -24.55 -9.45 8.19
N ASP A 45 -23.86 -8.58 7.47
CA ASP A 45 -23.94 -7.15 7.70
C ASP A 45 -25.34 -6.64 7.37
N VAL A 46 -25.85 -5.74 8.21
CA VAL A 46 -27.15 -5.11 8.02
C VAL A 46 -26.92 -3.61 7.89
N TYR A 47 -27.30 -3.05 6.74
CA TYR A 47 -27.33 -1.61 6.58
C TYR A 47 -28.46 -1.03 7.44
N ASP A 48 -28.08 -0.23 8.44
CA ASP A 48 -29.00 0.51 9.28
C ASP A 48 -29.01 2.00 8.87
N PRO A 49 -30.09 2.50 8.25
CA PRO A 49 -30.19 3.90 7.85
C PRO A 49 -30.13 4.90 9.01
N SER A 50 -30.34 4.45 10.25
CA SER A 50 -30.26 5.29 11.45
C SER A 50 -28.81 5.56 11.90
N VAL A 51 -27.87 4.72 11.47
CA VAL A 51 -26.44 4.88 11.76
C VAL A 51 -25.83 5.81 10.70
N PRO A 52 -25.28 6.98 11.09
CA PRO A 52 -24.67 7.89 10.13
C PRO A 52 -23.38 7.31 9.56
N ASN A 53 -23.11 7.58 8.27
CA ASN A 53 -21.86 7.15 7.61
C ASN A 53 -20.61 7.78 8.26
N VAL A 54 -20.73 9.03 8.71
CA VAL A 54 -19.69 9.69 9.49
C VAL A 54 -20.04 9.50 10.95
N ALA A 55 -19.22 8.74 11.68
CA ALA A 55 -19.27 8.76 13.14
C ALA A 55 -19.07 10.20 13.56
N SER A 56 -20.05 10.79 14.26
CA SER A 56 -19.90 12.13 14.79
C SER A 56 -18.63 12.13 15.64
N SER A 57 -17.56 12.72 15.11
CA SER A 57 -16.43 13.13 15.93
C SER A 57 -17.04 13.89 17.11
N PRO A 58 -16.52 13.77 18.34
CA PRO A 58 -16.91 14.69 19.39
C PRO A 58 -16.52 16.08 18.89
N ARG A 59 -17.47 16.74 18.23
CA ARG A 59 -17.47 18.16 18.00
C ARG A 59 -17.36 18.70 19.43
N PRO A 60 -16.34 19.48 19.80
CA PRO A 60 -16.49 20.30 20.99
C PRO A 60 -17.83 21.01 20.80
N ALA A 61 -18.75 20.77 21.72
CA ALA A 61 -20.10 21.26 21.59
C ALA A 61 -20.01 22.77 21.30
N THR A 62 -20.69 23.17 20.22
CA THR A 62 -20.84 24.51 19.60
C THR A 62 -19.90 24.85 18.45
N GLY A 63 -20.35 24.54 17.23
CA GLY A 63 -20.11 25.38 16.06
C GLY A 63 -21.27 26.36 15.92
N ASP A 64 -20.98 27.65 16.00
CA ASP A 64 -21.33 28.66 14.99
C ASP A 64 -20.78 30.01 15.46
N GLY A 65 -20.35 30.81 14.49
CA GLY A 65 -19.67 32.07 14.71
C GLY A 65 -20.45 33.06 15.58
N ALA A 66 -19.71 33.98 16.18
CA ALA A 66 -20.14 35.15 16.95
C ALA A 66 -20.29 35.02 18.48
N ALA A 67 -20.12 33.85 19.10
CA ALA A 67 -20.29 33.73 20.56
C ALA A 67 -19.15 32.96 21.26
N GLN A 68 -17.91 33.41 21.10
CA GLN A 68 -16.83 33.10 22.05
C GLN A 68 -16.08 34.38 22.42
N ALA A 69 -16.86 35.44 22.64
CA ALA A 69 -16.40 36.73 23.14
C ALA A 69 -17.00 37.08 24.53
N GLU A 70 -17.82 36.21 25.14
CA GLU A 70 -18.56 36.57 26.37
C GLU A 70 -18.46 35.58 27.54
N LEU A 71 -17.47 34.69 27.58
CA LEU A 71 -17.23 33.84 28.76
C LEU A 71 -15.87 34.01 29.45
N ASP A 72 -15.09 35.03 29.08
CA ASP A 72 -13.99 35.58 29.91
C ASP A 72 -14.32 36.99 30.43
N GLY A 73 -15.60 37.27 30.62
CA GLY A 73 -16.08 38.44 31.35
C GLY A 73 -16.13 38.15 32.85
N LYS A 74 -15.03 38.50 33.56
CA LYS A 74 -14.84 38.49 35.03
C LYS A 74 -14.21 37.22 35.63
N SER A 75 -12.90 37.10 35.44
CA SER A 75 -12.02 36.74 36.55
C SER A 75 -10.78 37.63 36.49
N ALA A 76 -10.73 38.60 37.40
CA ALA A 76 -9.51 39.31 37.72
C ALA A 76 -8.61 38.33 38.49
N ASP A 77 -7.61 37.77 37.80
CA ASP A 77 -6.27 37.53 38.34
C ASP A 77 -5.38 36.95 37.24
N GLY A 78 -4.19 37.54 37.09
CA GLY A 78 -3.29 37.34 35.96
C GLY A 78 -2.66 35.95 35.90
N ALA A 79 -3.06 35.17 34.89
CA ALA A 79 -2.24 34.13 34.27
C ALA A 79 -2.66 34.01 32.80
N THR A 80 -1.81 34.49 31.89
CA THR A 80 -1.99 34.46 30.44
C THR A 80 -2.04 33.02 29.92
N THR A 81 -3.23 32.48 29.69
CA THR A 81 -3.42 31.26 28.89
C THR A 81 -3.20 31.59 27.42
N ALA A 82 -2.15 31.02 26.82
CA ALA A 82 -1.85 31.18 25.40
C ALA A 82 -3.03 30.68 24.52
N PRO A 83 -3.32 31.33 23.38
CA PRO A 83 -4.37 30.87 22.47
C PRO A 83 -4.09 29.45 21.96
N ALA A 84 -5.13 28.63 21.80
CA ALA A 84 -5.02 27.23 21.35
C ALA A 84 -4.37 27.06 19.97
N TYR A 85 -4.36 28.12 19.15
CA TYR A 85 -3.75 28.18 17.82
C TYR A 85 -3.08 29.56 17.62
N PRO A 86 -1.82 29.72 18.07
CA PRO A 86 -1.16 31.02 18.13
C PRO A 86 -0.87 31.61 16.75
N ILE A 87 -0.55 30.80 15.74
CA ILE A 87 -0.18 31.28 14.39
C ILE A 87 -1.43 31.74 13.64
N ARG A 88 -2.52 30.96 13.69
CA ARG A 88 -3.83 31.38 13.13
C ARG A 88 -4.34 32.66 13.78
N ALA A 89 -4.23 32.79 15.10
CA ALA A 89 -4.61 34.01 15.81
C ALA A 89 -3.75 35.22 15.40
N ALA A 90 -2.43 35.03 15.27
CA ALA A 90 -1.51 36.08 14.81
C ALA A 90 -1.77 36.48 13.36
N HIS A 91 -2.10 35.53 12.47
CA HIS A 91 -2.48 35.81 11.09
C HIS A 91 -3.74 36.68 10.98
N ALA A 92 -4.79 36.35 11.76
CA ALA A 92 -5.99 37.17 11.83
C ALA A 92 -5.73 38.61 12.35
N GLN A 93 -4.68 38.80 13.15
CA GLN A 93 -4.23 40.10 13.64
C GLN A 93 -3.21 40.80 12.71
N GLY A 94 -2.89 40.21 11.54
CA GLY A 94 -1.90 40.74 10.60
C GLY A 94 -0.44 40.60 11.05
N ARG A 95 -0.16 39.75 12.05
CA ARG A 95 1.16 39.53 12.67
C ARG A 95 1.82 38.20 12.29
N LEU A 96 1.39 37.55 11.21
CA LEU A 96 1.92 36.25 10.77
C LEU A 96 3.45 36.20 10.72
N TRP A 97 4.08 37.23 10.15
CA TRP A 97 5.52 37.27 9.92
C TRP A 97 6.37 37.31 11.19
N SER A 98 5.80 37.73 12.32
CA SER A 98 6.49 37.75 13.62
C SER A 98 6.72 36.35 14.20
N HIS A 99 5.98 35.34 13.71
CA HIS A 99 6.08 33.95 14.15
C HIS A 99 7.05 33.12 13.30
N PHE A 100 7.61 33.66 12.22
CA PHE A 100 8.63 32.96 11.44
C PHE A 100 9.94 32.85 12.23
N ALA A 101 10.54 31.66 12.26
CA ALA A 101 11.83 31.44 12.89
C ALA A 101 12.89 32.41 12.33
N GLY A 102 13.58 33.14 13.21
CA GLY A 102 14.56 34.18 12.85
C GLY A 102 14.00 35.62 12.71
N ALA A 103 12.67 35.82 12.81
CA ALA A 103 12.06 37.15 12.71
C ALA A 103 12.39 38.08 13.91
N GLN A 104 12.72 37.54 15.08
CA GLN A 104 13.10 38.34 16.25
C GLN A 104 14.55 38.87 16.16
N GLU A 105 15.46 38.14 15.49
CA GLU A 105 16.85 38.55 15.31
C GLU A 105 16.97 39.74 14.34
N THR A 106 16.14 39.78 13.30
CA THR A 106 16.10 40.88 12.33
C THR A 106 15.49 42.15 12.91
N VAL A 107 14.50 42.05 13.81
CA VAL A 107 13.94 43.19 14.55
C VAL A 107 14.97 43.78 15.53
N ALA A 108 15.73 42.93 16.23
CA ALA A 108 16.80 43.37 17.14
C ALA A 108 17.98 44.06 16.41
N GLN A 109 18.28 43.67 15.16
CA GLN A 109 19.36 44.28 14.37
C GLN A 109 18.96 45.56 13.62
N ARG A 110 17.66 45.81 13.38
CA ARG A 110 17.20 46.95 12.57
C ARG A 110 16.54 48.10 13.35
N GLY A 111 16.37 47.99 14.67
CA GLY A 111 15.84 49.09 15.49
C GLY A 111 14.43 49.55 15.09
N LEU A 112 13.62 48.66 14.52
CA LEU A 112 12.25 48.95 14.10
C LEU A 112 11.27 48.67 15.25
N SER A 113 10.32 49.59 15.45
CA SER A 113 9.24 49.49 16.43
C SER A 113 8.37 48.23 16.23
N GLU A 114 7.80 47.70 17.32
CA GLU A 114 7.05 46.43 17.50
C GLU A 114 5.82 46.17 16.57
N GLY A 115 5.64 46.90 15.47
CA GLY A 115 4.39 46.91 14.68
C GLY A 115 4.38 46.17 13.35
N ALA A 116 5.52 45.89 12.68
CA ALA A 116 5.50 45.33 11.33
C ALA A 116 6.73 44.44 11.06
N ALA A 117 6.66 43.17 11.44
CA ALA A 117 7.61 42.17 10.96
C ALA A 117 7.41 41.98 9.44
N GLU A 118 8.50 42.08 8.68
CA GLU A 118 8.49 41.82 7.23
C GLU A 118 8.53 40.30 6.95
N PRO A 119 7.96 39.83 5.82
CA PRO A 119 8.09 38.44 5.41
C PRO A 119 9.57 38.04 5.23
N PRO A 120 9.93 36.76 5.49
CA PRO A 120 11.29 36.27 5.26
C PRO A 120 11.76 36.54 3.82
N THR A 121 13.00 37.00 3.67
CA THR A 121 13.55 37.39 2.36
C THR A 121 13.53 36.23 1.35
N TRP A 122 13.81 35.00 1.79
CA TRP A 122 13.74 33.81 0.96
C TRP A 122 12.32 33.54 0.45
N PHE A 123 11.30 33.78 1.28
CA PHE A 123 9.90 33.53 0.94
C PHE A 123 9.40 34.56 -0.07
N VAL A 124 9.75 35.83 0.12
CA VAL A 124 9.46 36.91 -0.85
C VAL A 124 10.11 36.60 -2.20
N GLN A 125 11.38 36.19 -2.19
CA GLN A 125 12.09 35.85 -3.42
C GLN A 125 11.45 34.65 -4.12
N LEU A 126 11.07 33.62 -3.37
CA LEU A 126 10.37 32.45 -3.88
C LEU A 126 9.02 32.83 -4.53
N CYS A 127 8.17 33.60 -3.83
CA CYS A 127 6.89 34.04 -4.38
C CYS A 127 7.08 34.89 -5.64
N ARG A 128 8.08 35.77 -5.66
CA ARG A 128 8.41 36.57 -6.85
C ARG A 128 8.82 35.68 -8.02
N ASP A 129 9.69 34.70 -7.78
CA ASP A 129 10.17 33.80 -8.81
C ASP A 129 9.07 32.87 -9.34
N LEU A 130 8.17 32.39 -8.47
CA LEU A 130 6.98 31.62 -8.87
C LEU A 130 6.04 32.46 -9.74
N TYR A 131 5.77 33.71 -9.34
CA TYR A 131 4.87 34.62 -10.05
C TYR A 131 5.38 35.02 -11.43
N PHE A 132 6.64 35.51 -11.51
CA PHE A 132 7.24 35.97 -12.76
C PHE A 132 7.86 34.86 -13.59
N ARG A 133 7.83 33.63 -13.08
CA ARG A 133 8.45 32.45 -13.67
C ARG A 133 9.97 32.56 -13.87
N THR A 134 10.64 33.41 -13.09
CA THR A 134 12.08 33.62 -13.13
C THR A 134 12.84 32.64 -12.24
N ASP A 135 14.08 32.31 -12.58
CA ASP A 135 14.97 31.52 -11.73
C ASP A 135 16.14 32.41 -11.27
N SER A 136 15.94 33.20 -10.22
CA SER A 136 16.98 34.08 -9.67
C SER A 136 18.14 33.31 -8.99
N GLY A 137 17.93 32.04 -8.64
CA GLY A 137 18.91 31.12 -8.04
C GLY A 137 19.78 30.34 -9.05
N ALA A 138 19.65 30.57 -10.37
CA ALA A 138 20.33 29.81 -11.42
C ALA A 138 21.87 29.97 -11.47
N ALA A 139 22.48 30.73 -10.57
CA ALA A 139 23.93 30.91 -10.49
C ALA A 139 24.68 29.67 -9.96
N ASP A 140 24.04 28.83 -9.13
CA ASP A 140 24.66 27.63 -8.56
C ASP A 140 24.25 26.35 -9.31
N LYS A 141 24.84 26.15 -10.50
CA LYS A 141 24.59 24.98 -11.38
C LYS A 141 25.14 23.63 -10.88
N ARG A 142 25.26 23.40 -9.56
CA ARG A 142 25.82 22.16 -9.00
C ARG A 142 25.14 21.69 -7.70
N VAL A 143 23.82 21.76 -7.62
CA VAL A 143 23.12 21.14 -6.49
C VAL A 143 22.12 20.14 -7.04
N THR A 144 22.52 18.86 -7.02
CA THR A 144 21.55 17.76 -6.97
C THR A 144 20.62 18.03 -5.78
N ASP A 145 19.32 18.12 -6.00
CA ASP A 145 18.36 18.29 -4.91
C ASP A 145 18.37 17.04 -4.03
N ASP A 146 19.10 17.15 -2.93
CA ASP A 146 19.14 16.15 -1.88
C ASP A 146 17.88 16.30 -1.00
N PHE A 147 16.78 15.72 -1.47
CA PHE A 147 15.49 15.68 -0.79
C PHE A 147 15.62 15.11 0.63
N ASP A 148 16.51 14.15 0.85
CA ASP A 148 16.74 13.52 2.16
C ASP A 148 17.28 14.53 3.17
N VAL A 149 18.18 15.43 2.77
CA VAL A 149 18.71 16.49 3.66
C VAL A 149 17.64 17.50 4.05
N VAL A 150 16.77 17.89 3.10
CA VAL A 150 15.67 18.84 3.37
C VAL A 150 14.60 18.22 4.26
N ALA A 151 14.27 16.96 3.98
CA ALA A 151 13.32 16.20 4.74
C ALA A 151 13.81 15.99 6.18
N GLN A 152 15.10 15.71 6.40
CA GLN A 152 15.71 15.65 7.73
C GLN A 152 15.68 16.99 8.46
N ALA A 153 16.00 18.10 7.77
CA ALA A 153 16.06 19.43 8.36
C ALA A 153 14.69 19.99 8.81
N SER A 154 13.60 19.43 8.30
CA SER A 154 12.22 19.80 8.64
C SER A 154 11.51 18.78 9.53
N ASP A 155 12.15 17.64 9.82
CA ASP A 155 11.54 16.59 10.61
C ASP A 155 11.68 16.86 12.12
N PRO A 156 10.59 17.16 12.84
CA PRO A 156 10.65 17.37 14.29
C PRO A 156 11.10 16.12 15.07
N LEU A 157 10.99 14.93 14.48
CA LEU A 157 11.45 13.67 15.08
C LEU A 157 12.96 13.47 14.89
N ALA A 158 13.56 14.06 13.86
CA ALA A 158 15.01 14.01 13.66
C ALA A 158 15.76 14.74 14.80
N ASP A 159 15.20 15.83 15.35
CA ASP A 159 15.77 16.54 16.50
C ASP A 159 15.70 15.72 17.80
N GLN A 160 14.63 14.93 17.99
CA GLN A 160 14.50 14.01 19.12
C GLN A 160 15.50 12.85 19.00
N GLU A 161 15.66 12.29 17.80
CA GLU A 161 16.64 11.25 17.53
C GLU A 161 18.07 11.74 17.62
N ALA A 162 18.36 12.97 17.19
CA ALA A 162 19.66 13.61 17.39
C ALA A 162 19.95 13.84 18.88
N ALA A 163 18.94 14.19 19.67
CA ALA A 163 19.05 14.32 21.13
C ALA A 163 19.25 12.97 21.84
N GLU A 164 18.63 11.89 21.35
CA GLU A 164 18.82 10.51 21.86
C GLU A 164 20.13 9.87 21.39
N ALA A 165 20.55 10.14 20.14
CA ALA A 165 21.85 9.77 19.60
C ALA A 165 22.98 10.51 20.30
N ALA A 166 22.81 11.80 20.64
CA ALA A 166 23.77 12.56 21.44
C ALA A 166 23.89 12.04 22.88
N ARG A 167 22.85 11.38 23.42
CA ARG A 167 22.90 10.69 24.72
C ARG A 167 23.55 9.32 24.66
N SER A 168 23.63 8.68 23.49
CA SER A 168 24.14 7.31 23.30
C SER A 168 25.47 7.23 22.53
N ALA A 169 25.93 8.31 21.90
CA ALA A 169 27.13 8.35 21.07
C ALA A 169 28.37 8.88 21.83
N GLY A 170 28.72 8.24 22.94
CA GLY A 170 30.10 8.20 23.39
C GLY A 170 30.86 7.12 22.61
N SER A 171 31.61 7.53 21.58
CA SER A 171 32.59 6.72 20.81
C SER A 171 32.09 6.05 19.52
N ARG A 172 32.36 6.66 18.36
CA ARG A 172 33.37 6.19 17.38
C ARG A 172 33.42 7.09 16.13
N ARG A 173 34.65 7.30 15.65
CA ARG A 173 35.04 8.09 14.48
C ARG A 173 35.02 7.25 13.20
N GLY A 174 34.42 7.81 12.15
CA GLY A 174 34.97 7.90 10.78
C GLY A 174 34.99 6.65 9.89
N VAL A 175 34.18 6.68 8.82
CA VAL A 175 34.49 5.99 7.55
C VAL A 175 34.09 6.90 6.38
N ALA A 176 35.00 7.01 5.41
CA ALA A 176 34.92 7.86 4.23
C ALA A 176 34.00 7.30 3.15
N ALA A 177 33.40 8.20 2.36
CA ALA A 177 32.49 7.90 1.25
C ALA A 177 33.22 7.38 -0.01
N PRO A 178 32.61 6.48 -0.82
CA PRO A 178 33.15 6.01 -2.08
C PRO A 178 32.89 7.00 -3.24
N PRO A 179 33.67 6.93 -4.35
CA PRO A 179 33.59 7.91 -5.45
C PRO A 179 32.47 7.59 -6.46
N PRO A 180 31.95 8.59 -7.19
CA PRO A 180 30.90 8.40 -8.19
C PRO A 180 31.44 7.98 -9.57
N LEU A 181 30.67 7.14 -10.28
CA LEU A 181 30.86 6.74 -11.68
C LEU A 181 29.93 7.55 -12.63
N PRO A 182 30.23 7.63 -13.94
CA PRO A 182 29.80 8.74 -14.80
C PRO A 182 28.38 8.61 -15.39
N ALA A 183 27.80 9.77 -15.71
CA ALA A 183 26.44 9.98 -16.22
C ALA A 183 26.26 9.52 -17.67
N GLY A 184 25.18 8.77 -17.91
CA GLY A 184 24.64 8.51 -19.25
C GLY A 184 23.86 9.71 -19.80
N SER A 185 24.05 9.97 -21.09
CA SER A 185 23.51 11.10 -21.84
C SER A 185 21.99 11.05 -22.02
N SER A 186 21.29 12.13 -21.68
CA SER A 186 19.88 12.36 -22.03
C SER A 186 19.76 12.80 -23.50
N SER A 187 18.95 12.07 -24.27
CA SER A 187 18.61 12.40 -25.67
C SER A 187 17.65 13.59 -25.72
N ALA A 188 17.97 14.57 -26.58
CA ALA A 188 17.14 15.75 -26.81
C ALA A 188 16.01 15.42 -27.80
N CYS A 189 14.76 15.60 -27.38
CA CYS A 189 13.61 15.52 -28.27
C CYS A 189 13.48 16.84 -29.05
N THR A 190 13.58 16.77 -30.38
CA THR A 190 13.47 17.90 -31.31
C THR A 190 12.06 18.48 -31.31
N ARG A 191 11.94 19.80 -31.10
CA ARG A 191 10.67 20.54 -31.13
C ARG A 191 10.41 21.04 -32.55
N ALA A 192 9.32 20.60 -33.17
CA ALA A 192 8.84 21.17 -34.43
C ALA A 192 8.12 22.50 -34.15
N GLN A 193 8.63 23.61 -34.69
CA GLN A 193 7.99 24.92 -34.63
C GLN A 193 6.87 25.00 -35.67
N ARG A 194 5.64 25.29 -35.23
CA ARG A 194 4.57 25.84 -36.09
C ARG A 194 4.47 27.34 -35.86
N ALA A 195 4.14 28.05 -36.93
CA ALA A 195 3.95 29.48 -36.99
C ALA A 195 2.49 29.83 -36.65
N ASP A 196 2.25 30.21 -35.40
CA ASP A 196 1.26 31.20 -34.98
C ASP A 196 1.55 31.54 -33.50
N ASP A 197 1.78 32.83 -33.19
CA ASP A 197 2.38 33.32 -31.93
C ASP A 197 1.42 33.32 -30.71
N SER A 198 0.54 32.33 -30.63
CA SER A 198 -0.05 31.88 -29.37
C SER A 198 0.55 30.52 -29.05
N VAL A 199 1.49 30.46 -28.10
CA VAL A 199 2.04 29.19 -27.62
C VAL A 199 0.93 28.46 -26.88
N GLU A 200 0.16 27.65 -27.59
CA GLU A 200 -0.78 26.70 -27.01
C GLU A 200 0.06 25.67 -26.23
N VAL A 201 0.14 25.86 -24.91
CA VAL A 201 0.88 24.96 -24.03
C VAL A 201 -0.05 23.84 -23.62
N ASP A 202 0.39 22.59 -23.78
CA ASP A 202 -0.36 21.42 -23.30
C ASP A 202 -0.63 21.57 -21.79
N PRO A 203 -1.90 21.60 -21.37
CA PRO A 203 -2.25 21.84 -19.98
C PRO A 203 -1.80 20.71 -19.03
N TYR A 204 -1.46 19.51 -19.54
CA TYR A 204 -0.86 18.45 -18.71
C TYR A 204 0.58 18.73 -18.31
N VAL A 205 1.32 19.44 -19.15
CA VAL A 205 2.75 19.75 -18.96
C VAL A 205 2.92 21.14 -18.35
N TRP A 206 1.88 21.97 -18.42
CA TRP A 206 1.86 23.28 -17.81
C TRP A 206 1.84 23.21 -16.28
N LEU A 207 2.66 24.05 -15.66
CA LEU A 207 2.74 24.19 -14.21
C LEU A 207 2.19 25.57 -13.79
N PRO A 208 0.91 25.66 -13.39
CA PRO A 208 0.35 26.89 -12.83
C PRO A 208 0.86 27.12 -11.40
N PHE A 209 0.95 28.40 -11.02
CA PHE A 209 1.27 28.85 -9.67
C PHE A 209 0.33 29.99 -9.32
N ASP A 210 -0.75 29.66 -8.63
CA ASP A 210 -1.77 30.63 -8.21
C ASP A 210 -1.43 31.04 -6.77
N LEU A 211 -0.65 32.12 -6.66
CA LEU A 211 -0.27 32.69 -5.38
C LEU A 211 -1.46 33.36 -4.72
N LEU A 212 -1.68 33.06 -3.45
CA LEU A 212 -2.72 33.68 -2.64
C LEU A 212 -2.22 35.01 -2.07
N ASP A 213 -3.14 35.94 -1.84
CA ASP A 213 -2.83 37.11 -1.02
C ASP A 213 -2.68 36.70 0.44
N VAL A 214 -1.95 37.49 1.24
CA VAL A 214 -1.72 37.19 2.66
C VAL A 214 -3.03 37.03 3.43
N LYS A 215 -4.06 37.82 3.12
CA LYS A 215 -5.40 37.71 3.71
C LYS A 215 -6.12 36.37 3.39
N ASP A 216 -5.75 35.74 2.28
CA ASP A 216 -6.38 34.53 1.75
C ASP A 216 -5.54 33.27 2.07
N TYR A 217 -4.40 33.43 2.76
CA TYR A 217 -3.64 32.30 3.28
C TYR A 217 -4.49 31.47 4.25
N ASN A 218 -4.48 30.16 4.04
CA ASN A 218 -5.12 29.24 4.97
C ASN A 218 -4.09 28.80 6.01
N VAL A 219 -4.28 29.26 7.24
CA VAL A 219 -3.39 29.02 8.38
C VAL A 219 -4.07 28.09 9.37
N GLY A 220 -3.43 26.98 9.70
CA GLY A 220 -3.93 26.07 10.73
C GLY A 220 -3.29 24.69 10.70
N PRO A 221 -3.69 23.82 11.63
CA PRO A 221 -3.23 22.45 11.64
C PRO A 221 -3.83 21.65 10.47
N TYR A 222 -3.23 20.50 10.20
CA TYR A 222 -3.82 19.53 9.28
C TYR A 222 -5.10 18.94 9.87
N GLU A 223 -6.19 19.00 9.12
CA GLU A 223 -7.48 18.44 9.48
C GLU A 223 -7.72 17.17 8.66
N PHE A 224 -7.86 16.03 9.35
CA PHE A 224 -8.18 14.76 8.70
C PHE A 224 -9.60 14.82 8.11
N PRO A 225 -9.85 14.20 6.94
CA PRO A 225 -11.20 14.03 6.42
C PRO A 225 -12.12 13.38 7.45
N PRO A 226 -13.41 13.75 7.53
CA PRO A 226 -14.34 13.22 8.53
C PRO A 226 -14.58 11.71 8.39
N THR A 227 -14.32 11.16 7.19
CA THR A 227 -14.41 9.73 6.89
C THR A 227 -13.12 8.96 7.21
N ALA A 228 -12.05 9.63 7.64
CA ALA A 228 -10.78 8.99 7.93
C ALA A 228 -10.86 8.24 9.28
N THR A 229 -10.70 6.93 9.25
CA THR A 229 -10.87 6.01 10.39
C THR A 229 -9.59 5.77 11.19
N TYR A 230 -8.59 6.64 11.06
CA TYR A 230 -7.32 6.54 11.80
C TYR A 230 -7.53 6.63 13.31
N THR A 231 -6.80 5.80 14.08
CA THR A 231 -6.78 5.91 15.55
C THR A 231 -6.07 7.19 16.00
N ALA A 232 -6.25 7.60 17.26
CA ALA A 232 -5.59 8.79 17.80
C ALA A 232 -4.05 8.69 17.69
N GLU A 233 -3.48 7.52 17.98
CA GLU A 233 -2.03 7.28 17.85
C GLU A 233 -1.55 7.38 16.41
N GLN A 234 -2.31 6.84 15.46
CA GLN A 234 -1.99 6.95 14.04
C GLN A 234 -2.07 8.40 13.58
N GLN A 235 -3.10 9.15 13.99
CA GLN A 235 -3.22 10.57 13.67
C GLN A 235 -2.01 11.36 14.20
N VAL A 236 -1.54 11.08 15.43
CA VAL A 236 -0.32 11.70 15.98
C VAL A 236 0.91 11.35 15.14
N LYS A 237 1.10 10.09 14.77
CA LYS A 237 2.22 9.65 13.91
C LYS A 237 2.17 10.29 12.52
N LEU A 238 0.99 10.33 11.90
CA LEU A 238 0.75 10.96 10.60
C LEU A 238 0.95 12.49 10.63
N CYS A 239 0.80 13.12 11.80
CA CYS A 239 1.15 14.52 12.06
C CYS A 239 2.56 14.70 12.66
N LEU A 240 3.47 13.71 12.50
CA LEU A 240 4.87 13.79 12.94
C LEU A 240 5.04 14.10 14.44
N GLY A 241 4.17 13.51 15.27
CA GLY A 241 4.17 13.70 16.72
C GLY A 241 3.46 14.98 17.21
N GLN A 242 3.11 15.91 16.31
CA GLN A 242 2.56 17.22 16.67
C GLN A 242 1.25 17.51 15.92
N ARG A 243 0.14 16.99 16.44
CA ARG A 243 -1.19 17.15 15.81
C ARG A 243 -1.63 18.61 15.64
N HIS A 244 -1.29 19.47 16.58
CA HIS A 244 -1.71 20.88 16.59
C HIS A 244 -0.70 21.82 15.90
N ARG A 245 0.34 21.29 15.24
CA ARG A 245 1.30 22.12 14.51
C ARG A 245 0.58 22.79 13.33
N GLU A 246 0.70 24.11 13.25
CA GLU A 246 0.04 24.90 12.23
C GLU A 246 0.95 25.13 11.03
N TYR A 247 0.37 25.06 9.83
CA TYR A 247 1.04 25.31 8.56
C TYR A 247 0.34 26.43 7.82
N VAL A 248 1.05 27.09 6.91
CA VAL A 248 0.52 28.18 6.09
C VAL A 248 0.45 27.71 4.63
N HIS A 249 -0.77 27.54 4.11
CA HIS A 249 -1.00 27.30 2.69
C HIS A 249 -1.05 28.64 1.95
N PHE A 250 -0.13 28.83 1.00
CA PHE A 250 0.09 30.12 0.33
C PHE A 250 -0.06 30.09 -1.20
N CYS A 251 -0.13 28.91 -1.82
CA CYS A 251 -0.18 28.78 -3.28
C CYS A 251 -0.84 27.47 -3.72
N ASN A 252 -1.76 27.57 -4.68
CA ASN A 252 -2.26 26.43 -5.43
C ASN A 252 -1.39 26.20 -6.67
N THR A 253 -1.13 24.94 -7.01
CA THR A 253 -0.30 24.57 -8.16
C THR A 253 -0.96 23.46 -8.99
N TYR A 254 -0.16 22.64 -9.68
CA TYR A 254 -0.59 21.57 -10.60
C TYR A 254 -1.85 20.83 -10.15
N CYS A 255 -2.78 20.65 -11.08
CA CYS A 255 -4.06 20.01 -10.82
C CYS A 255 -4.05 18.54 -11.22
N PHE A 256 -4.72 17.71 -10.42
CA PHE A 256 -4.98 16.30 -10.71
C PHE A 256 -6.45 16.06 -11.00
N PRO A 257 -6.80 15.08 -11.86
CA PRO A 257 -8.19 14.75 -12.15
C PRO A 257 -8.88 14.21 -10.90
N GLU A 258 -10.19 14.44 -10.83
CA GLU A 258 -10.99 13.85 -9.78
C GLU A 258 -11.09 12.34 -9.90
N ARG A 259 -11.27 11.70 -8.76
CA ARG A 259 -11.32 10.25 -8.64
C ARG A 259 -12.35 9.57 -9.55
N TRP A 260 -13.55 10.15 -9.65
CA TRP A 260 -14.68 9.59 -10.40
C TRP A 260 -14.62 9.91 -11.90
N GLN A 261 -13.73 10.79 -12.32
CA GLN A 261 -13.52 11.10 -13.73
C GLN A 261 -12.73 10.00 -14.41
N MET A 262 -12.73 10.03 -15.75
CA MET A 262 -11.85 9.18 -16.55
C MET A 262 -10.37 9.41 -16.16
N PRO A 263 -9.54 8.36 -16.00
CA PRO A 263 -8.16 8.50 -15.50
C PRO A 263 -7.23 9.40 -16.34
N THR A 264 -7.56 9.58 -17.62
CA THR A 264 -6.82 10.43 -18.57
C THR A 264 -7.54 11.77 -18.82
N SER A 265 -8.27 12.27 -17.81
CA SER A 265 -8.91 13.58 -17.85
C SER A 265 -7.96 14.69 -17.35
N MET A 266 -8.29 15.91 -17.74
CA MET A 266 -7.63 17.12 -17.25
C MET A 266 -7.73 17.24 -15.73
N GLY A 267 -6.71 17.83 -15.11
CA GLY A 267 -6.72 18.07 -13.68
C GLY A 267 -7.72 19.14 -13.26
N THR A 268 -8.46 18.88 -12.19
CA THR A 268 -9.45 19.81 -11.61
C THR A 268 -9.13 20.18 -10.16
N GLN A 269 -8.50 19.29 -9.39
CA GLN A 269 -8.13 19.55 -8.00
C GLN A 269 -6.67 19.99 -7.90
N PRO A 270 -6.39 21.24 -7.47
CA PRO A 270 -5.02 21.74 -7.36
C PRO A 270 -4.30 21.15 -6.14
N ALA A 271 -3.02 20.83 -6.33
CA ALA A 271 -2.11 20.58 -5.23
C ALA A 271 -1.76 21.89 -4.50
N ARG A 272 -1.36 21.77 -3.22
CA ARG A 272 -1.13 22.90 -2.31
C ARG A 272 0.34 23.00 -1.91
N LEU A 273 0.87 24.21 -1.90
CA LEU A 273 2.18 24.52 -1.34
C LEU A 273 2.03 25.12 0.06
N LEU A 274 2.67 24.50 1.04
CA LEU A 274 2.64 24.91 2.43
C LEU A 274 4.03 25.27 2.94
N VAL A 275 4.09 26.15 3.93
CA VAL A 275 5.30 26.48 4.69
C VAL A 275 5.00 26.33 6.19
N ASP A 276 6.00 25.86 6.93
CA ASP A 276 5.95 25.89 8.39
C ASP A 276 6.69 27.14 8.91
N PRO A 277 6.00 28.09 9.55
CA PRO A 277 6.64 29.28 10.11
C PRO A 277 7.56 28.95 11.30
N SER A 278 7.34 27.82 11.98
CA SER A 278 8.14 27.43 13.16
C SER A 278 9.45 26.74 12.80
N CYS A 279 9.64 26.35 11.53
CA CYS A 279 10.83 25.64 11.09
C CYS A 279 12.03 26.61 10.97
N PRO A 280 13.18 26.33 11.62
CA PRO A 280 14.36 27.20 11.54
C PRO A 280 15.03 27.16 10.17
N THR A 281 14.85 26.07 9.43
CA THR A 281 15.33 25.93 8.06
C THR A 281 14.19 26.21 7.08
N PRO A 282 14.45 26.91 5.96
CA PRO A 282 13.39 27.22 5.02
C PRO A 282 13.04 25.96 4.21
N VAL A 283 11.82 25.46 4.37
CA VAL A 283 11.30 24.26 3.68
C VAL A 283 9.90 24.53 3.17
N VAL A 284 9.62 24.06 1.95
CA VAL A 284 8.29 24.11 1.33
C VAL A 284 7.75 22.69 1.21
N PHE A 285 6.53 22.48 1.65
CA PHE A 285 5.84 21.19 1.56
C PHE A 285 4.85 21.21 0.40
N LEU A 286 4.87 20.17 -0.44
CA LEU A 286 3.84 19.94 -1.46
C LEU A 286 2.86 18.88 -0.95
N GLN A 287 1.59 19.28 -0.83
CA GLN A 287 0.46 18.41 -0.53
C GLN A 287 -0.32 18.16 -1.82
N LEU A 288 -0.39 16.90 -2.26
CA LEU A 288 -1.03 16.52 -3.52
C LEU A 288 -2.57 16.59 -3.47
N SER A 289 -3.16 16.22 -2.33
CA SER A 289 -4.59 16.31 -2.03
C SER A 289 -4.78 16.55 -0.52
N PRO A 290 -5.92 17.12 -0.07
CA PRO A 290 -6.30 17.20 1.34
C PRO A 290 -6.19 15.87 2.10
N ASP A 291 -6.31 14.73 1.43
CA ASP A 291 -6.22 13.40 2.05
C ASP A 291 -4.78 13.01 2.47
N PHE A 292 -3.77 13.76 2.02
CA PHE A 292 -2.37 13.52 2.39
C PHE A 292 -2.06 14.18 3.74
N PRO A 293 -1.65 13.41 4.76
CA PRO A 293 -1.20 13.96 6.03
C PRO A 293 0.24 14.49 5.96
N PRO A 294 0.67 15.31 6.94
CA PRO A 294 2.01 15.92 6.97
C PRO A 294 3.17 14.94 6.84
N ALA A 295 3.03 13.72 7.37
CA ALA A 295 4.05 12.69 7.24
C ALA A 295 4.37 12.31 5.78
N MET A 296 3.45 12.58 4.84
CA MET A 296 3.56 12.24 3.42
C MET A 296 3.57 13.47 2.50
N TRP A 297 3.66 14.69 3.05
CA TRP A 297 3.91 15.87 2.23
C TRP A 297 5.34 15.85 1.72
N LEU A 298 5.54 16.24 0.46
CA LEU A 298 6.86 16.22 -0.17
C LEU A 298 7.66 17.46 0.28
N PRO A 299 8.73 17.31 1.07
CA PRO A 299 9.55 18.43 1.51
C PRO A 299 10.53 18.83 0.40
N MET A 300 10.60 20.11 0.10
CA MET A 300 11.40 20.65 -0.99
C MET A 300 12.21 21.85 -0.52
N LYS A 301 13.35 22.07 -1.18
CA LYS A 301 14.10 23.31 -1.02
C LYS A 301 13.22 24.49 -1.43
N PRO A 302 13.38 25.66 -0.80
CA PRO A 302 12.62 26.87 -1.10
C PRO A 302 13.16 27.53 -2.39
N SER A 303 13.20 26.77 -3.47
CA SER A 303 13.71 27.16 -4.78
C SER A 303 12.70 26.77 -5.86
N VAL A 304 12.46 27.67 -6.81
CA VAL A 304 11.56 27.41 -7.93
C VAL A 304 12.04 26.25 -8.78
N THR A 305 13.35 26.07 -8.93
CA THR A 305 13.91 24.92 -9.67
C THR A 305 13.57 23.59 -9.00
N ALA A 306 13.66 23.51 -7.68
CA ALA A 306 13.31 22.30 -6.92
C ALA A 306 11.81 22.01 -7.02
N ILE A 307 10.97 23.02 -6.79
CA ILE A 307 9.50 22.90 -6.87
C ILE A 307 9.05 22.50 -8.28
N ARG A 308 9.58 23.15 -9.33
CA ARG A 308 9.32 22.77 -10.72
C ARG A 308 9.86 21.38 -11.04
N GLY A 309 11.01 20.99 -10.50
CA GLY A 309 11.58 19.65 -10.71
C GLY A 309 10.65 18.55 -10.20
N VAL A 310 10.07 18.74 -9.03
CA VAL A 310 9.09 17.79 -8.46
C VAL A 310 7.79 17.81 -9.27
N LEU A 311 7.18 18.98 -9.46
CA LEU A 311 5.90 19.08 -10.17
C LEU A 311 5.98 18.61 -11.62
N SER A 312 7.09 18.89 -12.32
CA SER A 312 7.32 18.41 -13.69
C SER A 312 7.41 16.89 -13.77
N SER A 313 7.84 16.22 -12.69
CA SER A 313 7.85 14.75 -12.64
C SER A 313 6.43 14.18 -12.61
N PHE A 314 5.52 14.78 -11.82
CA PHE A 314 4.10 14.40 -11.82
C PHE A 314 3.42 14.73 -13.15
N ALA A 315 3.70 15.92 -13.69
CA ALA A 315 3.16 16.37 -14.97
C ALA A 315 3.59 15.47 -16.14
N ALA A 316 4.88 15.11 -16.20
CA ALA A 316 5.40 14.18 -17.19
C ALA A 316 4.74 12.81 -17.08
N GLN A 317 4.56 12.30 -15.86
CA GLN A 317 3.93 11.00 -15.67
C GLN A 317 2.44 11.00 -16.03
N ALA A 318 1.72 12.08 -15.71
CA ALA A 318 0.33 12.25 -16.12
C ALA A 318 0.18 12.37 -17.65
N PHE A 319 1.10 13.08 -18.30
CA PHE A 319 1.18 13.18 -19.76
C PHE A 319 1.45 11.82 -20.40
N LEU A 320 2.46 11.07 -19.93
CA LEU A 320 2.76 9.73 -20.45
C LEU A 320 1.58 8.77 -20.30
N HIS A 321 0.92 8.79 -19.13
CA HIS A 321 -0.28 7.99 -18.91
C HIS A 321 -1.40 8.34 -19.90
N ARG A 322 -1.62 9.63 -20.19
CA ARG A 322 -2.59 10.07 -21.19
C ARG A 322 -2.23 9.53 -22.57
N GLU A 323 -0.99 9.74 -23.03
CA GLU A 323 -0.57 9.32 -24.38
C GLU A 323 -0.70 7.81 -24.58
N GLU A 324 -0.42 7.01 -23.55
CA GLU A 324 -0.49 5.55 -23.64
C GLU A 324 -1.91 5.00 -23.48
N GLN A 325 -2.74 5.55 -22.58
CA GLN A 325 -3.99 4.92 -22.15
C GLN A 325 -5.25 5.64 -22.62
N HIS A 326 -5.16 6.87 -23.14
CA HIS A 326 -6.35 7.65 -23.49
C HIS A 326 -7.20 6.96 -24.57
N ALA A 327 -6.55 6.40 -25.60
CA ALA A 327 -7.26 5.68 -26.67
C ALA A 327 -8.05 4.47 -26.13
N VAL A 328 -7.49 3.75 -25.16
CA VAL A 328 -8.13 2.59 -24.52
C VAL A 328 -9.36 3.03 -23.73
N PHE A 329 -9.24 4.07 -22.92
CA PHE A 329 -10.35 4.59 -22.14
C PHE A 329 -11.43 5.25 -22.99
N ALA A 330 -11.05 5.99 -24.04
CA ALA A 330 -11.99 6.59 -24.99
C ALA A 330 -12.79 5.49 -25.73
N HIS A 331 -12.11 4.42 -26.17
CA HIS A 331 -12.80 3.29 -26.78
C HIS A 331 -13.76 2.60 -25.80
N ARG A 332 -13.33 2.40 -24.54
CA ARG A 332 -14.18 1.82 -23.49
C ARG A 332 -15.40 2.69 -23.23
N TYR A 333 -15.24 4.01 -23.20
CA TYR A 333 -16.33 4.97 -23.01
C TYR A 333 -17.40 4.88 -24.11
N GLU A 334 -16.98 4.80 -25.38
CA GLU A 334 -17.91 4.62 -26.50
C GLU A 334 -18.58 3.23 -26.51
N THR A 335 -17.83 2.17 -26.20
CA THR A 335 -18.41 0.81 -26.05
C THR A 335 -19.44 0.78 -24.93
N VAL A 336 -19.13 1.40 -23.78
CA VAL A 336 -20.06 1.54 -22.64
C VAL A 336 -21.33 2.24 -23.06
N LYS A 337 -21.24 3.41 -23.71
CA LYS A 337 -22.43 4.11 -24.22
C LYS A 337 -23.27 3.21 -25.11
N ARG A 338 -22.62 2.47 -26.01
CA ARG A 338 -23.32 1.55 -26.90
C ARG A 338 -24.02 0.41 -26.15
N VAL A 339 -23.37 -0.19 -25.16
CA VAL A 339 -23.97 -1.25 -24.34
C VAL A 339 -25.14 -0.72 -23.51
N MET A 340 -25.00 0.48 -22.93
CA MET A 340 -26.08 1.14 -22.20
C MET A 340 -27.29 1.40 -23.10
N GLU A 341 -27.09 1.89 -24.32
CA GLU A 341 -28.17 2.05 -25.32
C GLU A 341 -28.87 0.73 -25.63
N LEU A 342 -28.10 -0.36 -25.83
CA LEU A 342 -28.65 -1.69 -26.10
C LEU A 342 -29.48 -2.23 -24.92
N GLN A 343 -29.07 -1.91 -23.70
CA GLN A 343 -29.75 -2.28 -22.46
C GLN A 343 -30.84 -1.27 -22.04
N GLN A 344 -31.12 -0.26 -22.87
CA GLN A 344 -32.13 0.79 -22.61
C GLN A 344 -31.86 1.59 -21.32
N MET A 345 -30.60 1.77 -20.95
CA MET A 345 -30.18 2.59 -19.82
C MET A 345 -29.93 4.05 -20.23
N PRO A 346 -30.10 5.01 -19.30
CA PRO A 346 -29.89 6.42 -19.60
C PRO A 346 -28.43 6.72 -19.92
N THR A 347 -28.17 7.37 -21.06
CA THR A 347 -26.82 7.81 -21.49
C THR A 347 -26.65 9.33 -21.49
N THR A 348 -27.69 10.06 -21.09
CA THR A 348 -27.70 11.54 -21.10
C THR A 348 -26.89 12.14 -19.97
N GLN A 349 -26.74 11.44 -18.84
CA GLN A 349 -25.92 11.86 -17.70
C GLN A 349 -24.52 11.25 -17.81
N GLU A 350 -23.48 12.09 -17.82
CA GLU A 350 -22.09 11.62 -17.87
C GLU A 350 -21.74 10.70 -16.68
N GLY A 351 -22.32 10.97 -15.50
CA GLY A 351 -22.12 10.16 -14.30
C GLY A 351 -22.53 8.70 -14.48
N ASP A 352 -23.65 8.43 -15.16
CA ASP A 352 -24.11 7.06 -15.41
C ASP A 352 -23.16 6.31 -16.34
N VAL A 353 -22.64 6.99 -17.37
CA VAL A 353 -21.65 6.45 -18.29
C VAL A 353 -20.34 6.12 -17.56
N LEU A 354 -19.86 7.01 -16.69
CA LEU A 354 -18.64 6.77 -15.89
C LEU A 354 -18.80 5.60 -14.91
N ARG A 355 -19.97 5.49 -14.26
CA ARG A 355 -20.30 4.33 -13.41
C ARG A 355 -20.31 3.03 -14.19
N PHE A 356 -20.90 3.02 -15.38
CA PHE A 356 -20.94 1.83 -16.22
C PHE A 356 -19.55 1.51 -16.81
N MET A 357 -18.71 2.51 -17.05
CA MET A 357 -17.32 2.32 -17.45
C MET A 357 -16.47 1.66 -16.34
N ALA A 358 -16.72 2.01 -15.07
CA ALA A 358 -16.12 1.31 -13.94
C ALA A 358 -16.64 -0.14 -13.82
N TYR A 359 -17.92 -0.39 -14.13
CA TYR A 359 -18.48 -1.73 -14.19
C TYR A 359 -17.84 -2.58 -15.31
N GLU A 360 -17.68 -2.03 -16.51
CA GLU A 360 -17.05 -2.70 -17.66
C GLU A 360 -15.55 -3.01 -17.44
N ALA A 361 -14.90 -2.41 -16.44
CA ALA A 361 -13.56 -2.85 -16.01
C ALA A 361 -13.54 -4.35 -15.59
N ARG A 362 -14.70 -4.91 -15.21
CA ARG A 362 -14.88 -6.34 -14.91
C ARG A 362 -14.78 -7.25 -16.13
N ASN A 363 -15.10 -6.71 -17.31
CA ASN A 363 -15.08 -7.46 -18.57
C ASN A 363 -13.76 -7.29 -19.32
N THR A 364 -12.79 -6.56 -18.76
CA THR A 364 -11.50 -6.34 -19.39
C THR A 364 -10.69 -7.65 -19.39
N PRO A 365 -10.21 -8.13 -20.54
CA PRO A 365 -9.36 -9.32 -20.59
C PRO A 365 -8.04 -9.11 -19.86
N TYR A 366 -7.54 -10.15 -19.16
CA TYR A 366 -6.28 -10.08 -18.43
C TYR A 366 -5.08 -9.71 -19.31
N LEU A 367 -5.03 -10.20 -20.55
CA LEU A 367 -3.93 -9.95 -21.50
C LEU A 367 -3.87 -8.50 -22.02
N ASP A 368 -4.97 -7.76 -21.88
CA ASP A 368 -5.06 -6.37 -22.33
C ASP A 368 -4.79 -5.39 -21.18
N ALA A 369 -4.67 -5.87 -19.94
CA ALA A 369 -4.35 -5.05 -18.78
C ALA A 369 -2.85 -4.70 -18.72
N PRO A 370 -2.48 -3.46 -18.36
CA PRO A 370 -1.08 -3.00 -18.30
C PRO A 370 -0.34 -3.50 -17.04
N LEU A 371 -0.25 -4.82 -16.85
CA LEU A 371 0.26 -5.45 -15.61
C LEU A 371 1.76 -5.21 -15.34
N ARG A 372 2.56 -4.99 -16.39
CA ARG A 372 4.02 -4.80 -16.34
C ARG A 372 4.46 -3.51 -17.02
N GLU A 373 3.66 -2.45 -16.84
CA GLU A 373 3.97 -1.13 -17.40
C GLU A 373 5.27 -0.56 -16.83
N TYR A 374 5.52 -0.77 -15.54
CA TYR A 374 6.65 -0.22 -14.82
C TYR A 374 7.70 -1.27 -14.41
N PRO A 375 8.99 -0.88 -14.31
CA PRO A 375 10.07 -1.80 -13.99
C PRO A 375 10.11 -2.19 -12.51
N ASN A 376 9.86 -1.23 -11.61
CA ASN A 376 9.93 -1.48 -10.18
C ASN A 376 8.61 -2.05 -9.70
N GLN A 377 8.70 -3.11 -8.90
CA GLN A 377 7.57 -3.79 -8.30
C GLN A 377 7.94 -4.29 -6.91
N GLN A 378 7.00 -4.24 -5.99
CA GLN A 378 7.11 -4.83 -4.68
C GLN A 378 5.77 -5.42 -4.25
N GLU A 379 5.84 -6.59 -3.61
CA GLU A 379 4.66 -7.30 -3.12
C GLU A 379 4.48 -7.12 -1.61
N PHE A 380 3.23 -7.03 -1.19
CA PHE A 380 2.80 -6.93 0.19
C PHE A 380 1.70 -7.94 0.46
N PHE A 381 1.70 -8.51 1.65
CA PHE A 381 0.61 -9.35 2.14
C PHE A 381 -0.41 -8.46 2.85
N LEU A 382 -1.69 -8.63 2.51
CA LEU A 382 -2.80 -7.84 3.06
C LEU A 382 -3.65 -8.62 4.06
N GLY A 383 -3.26 -9.86 4.40
CA GLY A 383 -4.00 -10.71 5.32
C GLY A 383 -4.78 -11.85 4.67
N GLU A 384 -5.40 -12.64 5.54
CA GLU A 384 -6.31 -13.73 5.18
C GLU A 384 -7.75 -13.27 5.41
N TYR A 385 -8.61 -13.50 4.42
CA TYR A 385 -10.02 -13.10 4.42
C TYR A 385 -10.91 -14.32 4.20
N ASP A 386 -12.08 -14.28 4.81
CA ASP A 386 -13.18 -15.19 4.51
C ASP A 386 -13.94 -14.70 3.27
N ASP A 387 -14.25 -13.39 3.24
CA ASP A 387 -14.80 -12.67 2.10
C ASP A 387 -13.81 -11.60 1.61
N PRO A 388 -12.98 -11.90 0.59
CA PRO A 388 -12.00 -10.95 0.04
C PRO A 388 -12.67 -9.80 -0.76
N GLU A 389 -13.93 -9.95 -1.17
CA GLU A 389 -14.64 -8.91 -1.92
C GLU A 389 -14.86 -7.66 -1.05
N ARG A 390 -15.02 -7.83 0.27
CA ARG A 390 -15.03 -6.70 1.24
C ARG A 390 -13.78 -5.84 1.11
N LEU A 391 -12.59 -6.43 1.10
CA LEU A 391 -11.35 -5.66 0.97
C LEU A 391 -11.26 -4.97 -0.40
N LEU A 392 -11.68 -5.65 -1.47
CA LEU A 392 -11.70 -5.08 -2.81
C LEU A 392 -12.66 -3.89 -2.92
N GLU A 393 -13.80 -3.92 -2.22
CA GLU A 393 -14.70 -2.76 -2.10
C GLU A 393 -13.99 -1.56 -1.45
N HIS A 394 -13.19 -1.79 -0.41
CA HIS A 394 -12.40 -0.70 0.21
C HIS A 394 -11.37 -0.11 -0.76
N PHE A 395 -10.77 -0.92 -1.64
CA PHE A 395 -9.91 -0.43 -2.73
C PHE A 395 -10.70 0.32 -3.81
N ASP A 396 -11.85 -0.22 -4.22
CA ASP A 396 -12.81 0.44 -5.13
C ASP A 396 -13.33 1.77 -4.56
N LEU A 397 -13.20 1.99 -3.23
CA LEU A 397 -13.57 3.20 -2.50
C LEU A 397 -12.38 3.98 -1.89
N CYS A 398 -11.14 3.66 -2.24
CA CYS A 398 -9.94 4.39 -1.79
C CYS A 398 -9.74 5.77 -2.48
N PRO A 399 -9.63 6.89 -1.73
CA PRO A 399 -9.56 8.24 -2.31
C PRO A 399 -8.32 8.50 -3.17
N PHE A 400 -7.27 7.70 -3.01
CA PHE A 400 -6.00 7.84 -3.73
C PHE A 400 -5.97 7.11 -5.09
N VAL A 401 -7.01 6.35 -5.41
CA VAL A 401 -7.11 5.47 -6.58
C VAL A 401 -8.31 5.86 -7.43
N PHE A 402 -8.19 5.82 -8.76
CA PHE A 402 -9.33 6.09 -9.65
C PHE A 402 -10.47 5.09 -9.44
N ALA A 403 -11.72 5.58 -9.53
CA ALA A 403 -12.90 4.71 -9.44
C ALA A 403 -13.04 3.78 -10.66
N ILE A 404 -12.43 4.14 -11.79
CA ILE A 404 -12.40 3.32 -13.01
C ILE A 404 -11.07 2.56 -13.03
N SER A 405 -11.10 1.31 -12.57
CA SER A 405 -9.95 0.41 -12.60
C SER A 405 -9.63 -0.07 -14.02
N HIS A 406 -8.40 -0.55 -14.21
CA HIS A 406 -7.99 -1.14 -15.50
C HIS A 406 -8.63 -2.52 -15.68
N LEU A 407 -8.62 -3.32 -14.61
CA LEU A 407 -9.11 -4.69 -14.53
C LEU A 407 -9.75 -4.90 -13.15
N ARG A 408 -10.89 -5.57 -13.08
CA ARG A 408 -11.54 -5.92 -11.81
C ARG A 408 -12.11 -7.34 -11.84
N ALA A 409 -11.54 -8.27 -11.08
CA ALA A 409 -12.13 -9.59 -10.91
C ALA A 409 -12.99 -9.62 -9.64
N VAL A 410 -14.29 -9.89 -9.77
CA VAL A 410 -15.18 -10.12 -8.62
C VAL A 410 -14.92 -11.51 -8.08
N THR A 411 -14.64 -11.63 -6.79
CA THR A 411 -14.25 -12.91 -6.19
C THR A 411 -15.47 -13.60 -5.57
N ASP A 412 -16.14 -14.44 -6.35
CA ASP A 412 -17.25 -15.27 -5.86
C ASP A 412 -16.76 -16.68 -5.53
N LEU A 413 -16.58 -16.97 -4.25
CA LEU A 413 -16.07 -18.26 -3.75
C LEU A 413 -17.03 -19.43 -4.00
N HIS A 414 -18.31 -19.14 -4.26
CA HIS A 414 -19.34 -20.13 -4.52
C HIS A 414 -19.47 -20.47 -6.01
N ALA A 415 -18.86 -19.68 -6.90
CA ALA A 415 -18.81 -20.00 -8.31
C ALA A 415 -17.92 -21.23 -8.55
N GLU A 416 -18.36 -22.15 -9.43
CA GLU A 416 -17.66 -23.42 -9.71
C GLU A 416 -16.20 -23.24 -10.14
N HIS A 417 -15.90 -22.13 -10.81
CA HIS A 417 -14.58 -21.80 -11.34
C HIS A 417 -13.72 -20.98 -10.37
N MET A 418 -14.19 -20.72 -9.14
CA MET A 418 -13.49 -19.93 -8.11
C MET A 418 -13.51 -20.58 -6.72
N THR A 419 -14.02 -21.81 -6.59
CA THR A 419 -13.97 -22.53 -5.32
C THR A 419 -12.51 -22.80 -4.91
N PRO A 420 -12.09 -22.38 -3.71
CA PRO A 420 -10.74 -22.59 -3.23
C PRO A 420 -10.51 -24.08 -2.97
N THR A 421 -9.51 -24.66 -3.61
CA THR A 421 -9.13 -26.06 -3.45
C THR A 421 -7.61 -26.21 -3.49
N ILE A 422 -7.12 -27.40 -3.15
CA ILE A 422 -5.69 -27.71 -3.22
C ILE A 422 -5.12 -27.58 -4.65
N GLU A 423 -5.94 -27.81 -5.67
CA GLU A 423 -5.65 -27.55 -7.10
C GLU A 423 -6.34 -26.27 -7.57
N GLY A 424 -6.61 -25.33 -6.65
CA GLY A 424 -7.57 -24.25 -6.81
C GLY A 424 -7.44 -23.43 -8.09
N ALA A 425 -8.51 -22.71 -8.40
CA ALA A 425 -8.73 -21.96 -9.65
C ALA A 425 -7.63 -20.97 -10.06
N GLY A 426 -6.67 -20.70 -9.17
CA GLY A 426 -5.53 -19.83 -9.41
C GLY A 426 -5.66 -18.56 -8.62
N VAL A 427 -5.65 -17.43 -9.31
CA VAL A 427 -5.64 -16.09 -8.73
C VAL A 427 -6.72 -15.25 -9.39
N ALA A 428 -7.48 -14.48 -8.62
CA ALA A 428 -8.38 -13.44 -9.11
C ALA A 428 -7.67 -12.08 -9.02
N PRO A 429 -7.24 -11.48 -10.17
CA PRO A 429 -6.48 -10.24 -10.19
C PRO A 429 -7.37 -9.01 -10.42
N SER A 430 -7.09 -7.93 -9.70
CA SER A 430 -7.68 -6.61 -9.93
C SER A 430 -6.56 -5.57 -10.03
N LEU A 431 -6.62 -4.65 -10.99
CA LEU A 431 -5.58 -3.67 -11.28
C LEU A 431 -6.09 -2.24 -11.15
N PHE A 432 -5.57 -1.56 -10.15
CA PHE A 432 -5.91 -0.20 -9.79
C PHE A 432 -4.81 0.79 -10.19
N ARG A 433 -5.19 2.04 -10.44
CA ARG A 433 -4.27 3.14 -10.80
C ARG A 433 -4.35 4.25 -9.76
N CYS A 434 -3.20 4.65 -9.22
CA CYS A 434 -3.12 5.80 -8.32
C CYS A 434 -3.36 7.11 -9.09
N ILE A 435 -4.06 8.06 -8.46
CA ILE A 435 -4.45 9.32 -9.11
C ILE A 435 -3.24 10.20 -9.41
N PHE A 436 -2.26 10.26 -8.50
CA PHE A 436 -1.21 11.29 -8.56
C PHE A 436 0.02 10.79 -9.33
N SER A 437 0.70 9.76 -8.80
CA SER A 437 1.93 9.19 -9.37
C SER A 437 1.70 8.27 -10.57
N LYS A 438 0.45 7.91 -10.86
CA LYS A 438 0.05 6.90 -11.87
C LYS A 438 0.65 5.51 -11.62
N ALA A 439 1.17 5.25 -10.42
CA ALA A 439 1.57 3.91 -10.00
C ALA A 439 0.38 2.92 -10.07
N LEU A 440 0.70 1.65 -10.23
CA LEU A 440 -0.24 0.55 -10.33
C LEU A 440 -0.28 -0.22 -9.01
N ILE A 441 -1.48 -0.63 -8.60
CA ILE A 441 -1.69 -1.53 -7.48
C ILE A 441 -2.48 -2.73 -8.01
N GLN A 442 -1.80 -3.87 -8.16
CA GLN A 442 -2.44 -5.12 -8.52
C GLN A 442 -2.78 -5.88 -7.24
N ILE A 443 -4.07 -6.08 -6.98
CA ILE A 443 -4.57 -6.92 -5.91
C ILE A 443 -4.77 -8.33 -6.46
N SER A 444 -4.15 -9.31 -5.82
CA SER A 444 -4.18 -10.72 -6.19
C SER A 444 -4.81 -11.53 -5.06
N VAL A 445 -5.99 -12.10 -5.30
CA VAL A 445 -6.65 -13.02 -4.36
C VAL A 445 -6.30 -14.46 -4.75
N HIS A 446 -5.58 -15.18 -3.91
CA HIS A 446 -5.06 -16.51 -4.24
C HIS A 446 -5.99 -17.61 -3.74
N LEU A 447 -6.77 -18.19 -4.66
CA LEU A 447 -7.73 -19.26 -4.41
C LEU A 447 -7.09 -20.66 -4.45
N SER A 448 -5.80 -20.73 -4.78
CA SER A 448 -5.02 -21.98 -4.89
C SER A 448 -4.06 -22.21 -3.72
N ALA A 449 -4.10 -21.40 -2.65
CA ALA A 449 -3.19 -21.49 -1.51
C ALA A 449 -3.51 -22.66 -0.54
N GLU A 450 -4.68 -23.28 -0.68
CA GLU A 450 -5.17 -24.34 0.22
C GLU A 450 -4.24 -25.55 0.28
N VAL A 451 -3.99 -26.07 1.48
CA VAL A 451 -3.20 -27.29 1.71
C VAL A 451 -4.06 -28.47 2.19
N LYS A 452 -5.35 -28.22 2.40
CA LYS A 452 -6.33 -29.23 2.83
C LYS A 452 -6.73 -30.14 1.68
N LEU A 453 -6.73 -31.43 1.95
CA LEU A 453 -7.27 -32.42 1.01
C LEU A 453 -8.80 -32.39 1.04
N PRO A 454 -9.47 -32.53 -0.12
CA PRO A 454 -10.93 -32.62 -0.14
C PRO A 454 -11.42 -33.90 0.57
N PRO A 455 -12.68 -33.95 1.02
CA PRO A 455 -13.26 -35.17 1.59
C PRO A 455 -13.20 -36.33 0.60
N GLN A 456 -12.88 -37.53 1.08
CA GLN A 456 -12.97 -38.75 0.26
C GLN A 456 -14.41 -39.22 0.11
N ASP A 457 -15.27 -38.93 1.08
CA ASP A 457 -16.72 -39.15 1.03
C ASP A 457 -17.46 -37.81 1.14
N PRO A 458 -17.75 -37.16 -0.01
CA PRO A 458 -18.45 -35.88 -0.02
C PRO A 458 -19.88 -35.97 0.53
N GLU A 459 -20.54 -37.13 0.45
CA GLU A 459 -21.92 -37.31 0.91
C GLU A 459 -21.97 -37.28 2.44
N ALA A 460 -21.06 -38.00 3.10
CA ALA A 460 -20.94 -37.97 4.56
C ALA A 460 -20.52 -36.58 5.07
N PHE A 461 -19.57 -35.92 4.38
CA PHE A 461 -19.17 -34.56 4.72
C PHE A 461 -20.33 -33.57 4.57
N HIS A 462 -21.08 -33.64 3.46
CA HIS A 462 -22.27 -32.81 3.25
C HIS A 462 -23.32 -33.08 4.32
N PHE A 463 -23.64 -34.34 4.62
CA PHE A 463 -24.61 -34.70 5.66
C PHE A 463 -24.25 -34.10 7.02
N MET A 464 -22.97 -34.14 7.41
CA MET A 464 -22.52 -33.61 8.69
C MET A 464 -22.59 -32.08 8.77
N TRP A 465 -22.33 -31.38 7.66
CA TRP A 465 -22.27 -29.92 7.63
C TRP A 465 -23.55 -29.25 7.09
N LYS A 466 -24.52 -30.01 6.57
CA LYS A 466 -25.74 -29.48 5.95
C LYS A 466 -26.61 -28.66 6.90
N ASP A 467 -26.79 -29.15 8.12
CA ASP A 467 -27.67 -28.53 9.12
C ASP A 467 -26.89 -27.67 10.13
N SER A 468 -25.56 -27.53 9.94
CA SER A 468 -24.74 -26.70 10.81
C SER A 468 -25.01 -25.22 10.56
N GLN A 469 -25.41 -24.50 11.60
CA GLN A 469 -25.58 -23.04 11.57
C GLN A 469 -24.27 -22.29 11.79
N VAL A 470 -23.21 -23.01 12.15
CA VAL A 470 -21.90 -22.44 12.46
C VAL A 470 -20.92 -22.95 11.43
N VAL A 471 -20.32 -22.02 10.69
CA VAL A 471 -19.33 -22.29 9.64
C VAL A 471 -18.01 -21.64 10.06
N PRO A 472 -16.87 -22.35 9.99
CA PRO A 472 -15.57 -21.77 10.28
C PRO A 472 -15.12 -20.83 9.15
N LYS A 473 -14.37 -19.77 9.50
CA LYS A 473 -13.82 -18.82 8.52
C LYS A 473 -12.82 -19.48 7.58
N MET A 474 -12.92 -19.16 6.30
CA MET A 474 -11.91 -19.44 5.29
C MET A 474 -10.68 -18.54 5.49
N LYS A 475 -9.51 -19.02 5.06
CA LYS A 475 -8.24 -18.29 5.12
C LYS A 475 -7.70 -18.06 3.72
N ILE A 476 -8.30 -17.13 2.99
CA ILE A 476 -7.90 -16.80 1.62
C ILE A 476 -6.91 -15.64 1.65
N PRO A 477 -5.66 -15.83 1.24
CA PRO A 477 -4.65 -14.78 1.25
C PRO A 477 -4.86 -13.79 0.11
N VAL A 478 -4.68 -12.50 0.45
CA VAL A 478 -4.71 -11.40 -0.51
C VAL A 478 -3.36 -10.70 -0.51
N PHE A 479 -2.83 -10.42 -1.70
CA PHE A 479 -1.57 -9.71 -1.89
C PHE A 479 -1.77 -8.44 -2.72
N ALA A 480 -0.93 -7.44 -2.49
CA ALA A 480 -0.83 -6.25 -3.32
C ALA A 480 0.56 -6.20 -3.96
N ARG A 481 0.63 -6.18 -5.29
CA ARG A 481 1.82 -5.82 -6.04
C ARG A 481 1.71 -4.35 -6.43
N VAL A 482 2.58 -3.53 -5.85
CA VAL A 482 2.69 -2.11 -6.20
C VAL A 482 3.77 -1.98 -7.27
N SER A 483 3.45 -1.39 -8.42
CA SER A 483 4.39 -1.17 -9.52
C SER A 483 4.50 0.31 -9.85
N TRP A 484 5.72 0.85 -9.98
CA TRP A 484 5.95 2.29 -10.14
C TRP A 484 7.14 2.60 -11.05
N PRO A 485 7.14 3.77 -11.74
CA PRO A 485 8.24 4.15 -12.63
C PRO A 485 9.52 4.46 -11.84
N ASP A 486 10.67 4.34 -12.51
CA ASP A 486 11.94 4.83 -11.97
C ASP A 486 11.83 6.32 -11.68
N ASN A 487 11.82 6.68 -10.40
CA ASN A 487 11.58 8.04 -9.97
C ASN A 487 12.54 8.45 -8.86
N ARG A 488 12.94 9.73 -8.87
CA ARG A 488 13.71 10.36 -7.78
C ARG A 488 12.88 11.37 -7.00
N ASN A 489 11.87 11.95 -7.65
CA ASN A 489 11.11 13.08 -7.13
C ASN A 489 9.71 12.68 -6.63
N LEU A 490 9.09 11.62 -7.20
CA LEU A 490 7.72 11.22 -6.83
C LEU A 490 7.67 10.58 -5.43
N CYS A 491 8.75 9.94 -5.01
CA CYS A 491 8.94 9.33 -3.69
C CYS A 491 9.43 10.32 -2.61
N GLY A 492 9.80 11.55 -3.00
CA GLY A 492 10.32 12.58 -2.08
C GLY A 492 11.68 12.24 -1.46
N GLY A 493 12.62 11.71 -2.24
CA GLY A 493 14.00 11.41 -1.80
C GLY A 493 14.21 10.05 -1.15
N GLY A 494 13.12 9.42 -0.71
CA GLY A 494 13.10 8.13 -0.04
C GLY A 494 13.21 8.17 1.48
N LEU A 495 13.57 9.33 2.07
CA LEU A 495 13.35 9.54 3.50
C LEU A 495 11.88 9.38 3.88
N LEU A 496 10.93 9.82 3.05
CA LEU A 496 9.50 9.71 3.37
C LEU A 496 9.06 8.27 3.61
N ALA A 497 9.38 7.37 2.68
CA ALA A 497 9.10 5.94 2.82
C ALA A 497 9.84 5.32 4.02
N ARG A 498 11.13 5.65 4.22
CA ARG A 498 11.91 5.17 5.38
C ARG A 498 11.31 5.62 6.71
N ARG A 499 10.88 6.87 6.81
CA ARG A 499 10.22 7.43 7.98
C ARG A 499 8.87 6.75 8.22
N PHE A 500 8.08 6.59 7.17
CA PHE A 500 6.80 5.90 7.26
C PHE A 500 6.98 4.45 7.77
N ASN A 501 7.95 3.73 7.21
CA ASN A 501 8.35 2.40 7.68
C ASN A 501 8.73 2.37 9.15
N LYS A 502 9.50 3.37 9.62
CA LYS A 502 9.87 3.46 11.04
C LYS A 502 8.66 3.73 11.95
N LEU A 503 7.75 4.61 11.54
CA LEU A 503 6.58 5.01 12.33
C LEU A 503 5.53 3.90 12.44
N PHE A 504 5.31 3.16 11.36
CA PHE A 504 4.25 2.16 11.23
C PHE A 504 4.75 0.72 11.16
N SER A 505 6.06 0.49 11.25
CA SER A 505 6.69 -0.83 11.12
C SER A 505 6.36 -1.53 9.80
N THR A 506 6.29 -0.76 8.70
CA THR A 506 6.05 -1.25 7.34
C THR A 506 7.35 -1.45 6.57
N GLU A 507 7.28 -2.00 5.36
CA GLU A 507 8.44 -2.44 4.58
C GLU A 507 8.48 -1.85 3.15
N PHE A 508 7.90 -0.67 2.91
CA PHE A 508 7.90 -0.05 1.59
C PHE A 508 9.33 0.27 1.10
N ALA A 509 9.60 0.08 -0.19
CA ALA A 509 10.86 0.49 -0.78
C ALA A 509 11.03 2.02 -0.70
N SER A 510 12.27 2.49 -0.65
CA SER A 510 12.54 3.93 -0.50
C SER A 510 12.08 4.75 -1.70
N ASP A 511 11.94 4.15 -2.87
CA ASP A 511 11.52 4.80 -4.11
C ASP A 511 10.03 4.64 -4.41
N THR A 512 9.26 4.00 -3.52
CA THR A 512 7.81 3.87 -3.67
C THR A 512 7.13 5.25 -3.55
N PRO A 513 6.26 5.64 -4.50
CA PRO A 513 5.53 6.90 -4.43
C PRO A 513 4.62 7.00 -3.20
N GLY A 514 4.51 8.21 -2.62
CA GLY A 514 3.77 8.42 -1.38
C GLY A 514 2.27 8.14 -1.47
N ASP A 515 1.66 8.32 -2.65
CA ASP A 515 0.24 8.01 -2.88
C ASP A 515 -0.04 6.51 -2.88
N ALA A 516 0.86 5.68 -3.42
CA ALA A 516 0.75 4.23 -3.39
C ALA A 516 0.89 3.69 -1.95
N ILE A 517 1.84 4.22 -1.17
CA ILE A 517 2.01 3.90 0.25
C ILE A 517 0.72 4.19 1.02
N LEU A 518 0.17 5.39 0.86
CA LEU A 518 -1.07 5.79 1.52
C LEU A 518 -2.26 4.98 1.02
N SER A 519 -2.33 4.63 -0.26
CA SER A 519 -3.43 3.82 -0.82
C SER A 519 -3.55 2.48 -0.10
N VAL A 520 -2.44 1.76 0.02
CA VAL A 520 -2.41 0.46 0.70
C VAL A 520 -2.65 0.64 2.20
N TYR A 521 -1.95 1.57 2.85
CA TYR A 521 -2.07 1.77 4.29
C TYR A 521 -3.48 2.24 4.72
N TYR A 522 -4.07 3.20 4.00
CA TYR A 522 -5.41 3.71 4.28
C TYR A 522 -6.46 2.61 4.16
N VAL A 523 -6.39 1.79 3.11
CA VAL A 523 -7.32 0.66 2.93
C VAL A 523 -7.19 -0.35 4.07
N MET A 524 -5.95 -0.71 4.44
CA MET A 524 -5.69 -1.63 5.55
C MET A 524 -6.12 -1.07 6.90
N GLN A 525 -6.03 0.25 7.10
CA GLN A 525 -6.56 0.92 8.29
C GLN A 525 -8.09 0.93 8.30
N TRP A 526 -8.71 1.24 7.16
CA TRP A 526 -10.17 1.28 7.06
C TRP A 526 -10.79 -0.10 7.28
N ALA A 527 -10.16 -1.15 6.74
CA ALA A 527 -10.52 -2.54 7.00
C ALA A 527 -10.20 -3.00 8.44
N GLN A 528 -9.51 -2.19 9.26
CA GLN A 528 -9.03 -2.53 10.61
C GLN A 528 -8.08 -3.73 10.64
N ARG A 529 -7.26 -3.89 9.59
CA ARG A 529 -6.32 -5.01 9.39
C ARG A 529 -4.87 -4.59 9.25
N VAL A 530 -4.47 -3.41 9.78
CA VAL A 530 -3.09 -2.91 9.65
C VAL A 530 -2.03 -3.91 10.13
N GLN A 531 -2.34 -4.72 11.15
CA GLN A 531 -1.41 -5.74 11.67
C GLN A 531 -1.14 -6.89 10.67
N ASP A 532 -1.99 -7.05 9.66
CA ASP A 532 -1.81 -8.02 8.58
C ASP A 532 -1.06 -7.45 7.38
N LEU A 533 -0.85 -6.13 7.32
CA LEU A 533 -0.03 -5.51 6.28
C LEU A 533 1.44 -5.84 6.56
N LEU A 534 1.96 -6.85 5.87
CA LEU A 534 3.32 -7.35 6.06
C LEU A 534 4.09 -7.37 4.75
N GLY A 535 5.38 -7.07 4.86
CA GLY A 535 6.34 -7.42 3.81
C GLY A 535 7.02 -8.76 4.11
N VAL A 536 8.20 -8.92 3.54
CA VAL A 536 9.02 -10.13 3.67
C VAL A 536 9.47 -10.35 5.11
N HIS A 537 9.91 -9.31 5.82
CA HIS A 537 10.43 -9.43 7.18
C HIS A 537 9.34 -9.84 8.16
N GLY A 538 8.18 -9.17 8.12
CA GLY A 538 7.01 -9.52 8.91
C GLY A 538 6.50 -10.93 8.61
N MET A 539 6.52 -11.37 7.35
CA MET A 539 6.14 -12.73 7.00
C MET A 539 7.12 -13.77 7.54
N ARG A 540 8.44 -13.51 7.51
CA ARG A 540 9.45 -14.38 8.14
C ARG A 540 9.21 -14.54 9.64
N GLN A 541 8.86 -13.45 10.33
CA GLN A 541 8.49 -13.50 11.75
C GLN A 541 7.26 -14.39 11.98
N ARG A 542 6.19 -14.22 11.17
CA ARG A 542 5.00 -15.10 11.25
C ARG A 542 5.32 -16.57 10.98
N VAL A 543 6.19 -16.87 10.02
CA VAL A 543 6.62 -18.24 9.75
C VAL A 543 7.38 -18.83 10.93
N ALA A 544 8.29 -18.07 11.55
CA ALA A 544 9.01 -18.51 12.76
C ALA A 544 8.07 -18.74 13.95
N GLU A 545 7.06 -17.88 14.14
CA GLU A 545 6.03 -18.06 15.17
C GLU A 545 5.16 -19.28 14.90
N LEU A 546 4.76 -19.53 13.65
CA LEU A 546 4.00 -20.73 13.26
C LEU A 546 4.82 -22.01 13.40
N GLU A 547 6.13 -21.96 13.09
CA GLU A 547 7.02 -23.08 13.33
C GLU A 547 7.13 -23.38 14.82
N ALA A 548 7.28 -22.36 15.68
CA ALA A 548 7.26 -22.54 17.13
C ALA A 548 5.93 -23.12 17.62
N ALA A 549 4.79 -22.62 17.13
CA ALA A 549 3.47 -23.13 17.46
C ALA A 549 3.26 -24.59 16.99
N ALA A 550 3.81 -24.95 15.83
CA ALA A 550 3.72 -26.29 15.26
C ALA A 550 4.47 -27.36 16.06
N HIS A 551 5.47 -26.96 16.87
CA HIS A 551 6.18 -27.84 17.80
C HIS A 551 5.45 -28.03 19.14
N LEU A 552 4.45 -27.19 19.45
CA LEU A 552 3.64 -27.28 20.65
C LEU A 552 2.43 -28.20 20.43
N PRO A 553 1.91 -28.85 21.49
CA PRO A 553 0.71 -29.68 21.37
C PRO A 553 -0.49 -28.83 20.95
N GLU A 554 -1.13 -29.22 19.85
CA GLU A 554 -2.25 -28.46 19.28
C GLU A 554 -3.51 -28.56 20.14
N PRO A 555 -4.23 -27.45 20.38
CA PRO A 555 -5.52 -27.50 21.08
C PRO A 555 -6.55 -28.31 20.27
N ALA A 556 -7.37 -29.08 20.98
CA ALA A 556 -8.39 -29.91 20.35
C ALA A 556 -9.49 -29.05 19.69
N LYS A 557 -9.59 -29.12 18.35
CA LYS A 557 -10.63 -28.49 17.51
C LYS A 557 -12.01 -29.14 17.71
N LEU A 558 -13.05 -28.72 16.96
CA LEU A 558 -14.41 -29.29 17.09
C LEU A 558 -14.44 -30.82 17.03
N TYR A 559 -13.78 -31.40 16.01
CA TYR A 559 -13.55 -32.84 15.88
C TYR A 559 -12.20 -33.09 15.17
N PRO A 560 -11.58 -34.27 15.36
CA PRO A 560 -10.37 -34.62 14.62
C PRO A 560 -10.69 -34.86 13.13
N GLY A 561 -9.97 -34.19 12.23
CA GLY A 561 -10.16 -34.40 10.79
C GLY A 561 -9.69 -35.78 10.35
N THR A 562 -10.52 -36.47 9.56
CA THR A 562 -10.17 -37.73 8.89
C THR A 562 -10.08 -37.53 7.38
N ARG A 563 -9.61 -38.54 6.64
CA ARG A 563 -9.55 -38.46 5.17
C ARG A 563 -10.94 -38.52 4.54
N GLU A 564 -11.89 -39.20 5.19
CA GLU A 564 -13.29 -39.28 4.80
C GLU A 564 -13.98 -37.94 5.07
N ILE A 565 -13.84 -37.43 6.30
CA ILE A 565 -14.48 -36.22 6.79
C ILE A 565 -13.41 -35.30 7.40
N PRO A 566 -12.78 -34.43 6.60
CA PRO A 566 -11.78 -33.48 7.08
C PRO A 566 -12.42 -32.43 7.99
N ASN A 567 -11.64 -31.80 8.87
CA ASN A 567 -12.08 -30.64 9.63
C ASN A 567 -11.82 -29.35 8.82
N PRO A 568 -12.84 -28.53 8.52
CA PRO A 568 -12.66 -27.25 7.82
C PRO A 568 -11.92 -26.18 8.65
N GLU A 569 -11.76 -26.36 9.97
CA GLU A 569 -10.92 -25.49 10.81
C GLU A 569 -9.42 -25.66 10.51
N TYR A 570 -8.67 -24.56 10.38
CA TYR A 570 -7.23 -24.63 10.06
C TYR A 570 -6.38 -24.99 11.28
N THR A 571 -5.45 -25.91 11.07
CA THR A 571 -4.46 -26.36 12.05
C THR A 571 -3.17 -25.54 11.95
N ALA A 572 -2.32 -25.57 12.98
CA ALA A 572 -1.03 -24.87 12.96
C ALA A 572 -0.12 -25.34 11.81
N GLN A 573 -0.15 -26.64 11.50
CA GLN A 573 0.63 -27.25 10.41
C GLN A 573 0.15 -26.79 9.04
N GLU A 574 -1.17 -26.68 8.84
CA GLU A 574 -1.74 -26.17 7.59
C GLU A 574 -1.42 -24.68 7.42
N ARG A 575 -1.57 -23.88 8.48
CA ARG A 575 -1.22 -22.45 8.45
C ARG A 575 0.27 -22.24 8.17
N LEU A 576 1.16 -23.05 8.74
CA LEU A 576 2.59 -23.03 8.40
C LEU A 576 2.82 -23.32 6.91
N GLY A 577 2.19 -24.36 6.36
CA GLY A 577 2.25 -24.67 4.93
C GLY A 577 1.73 -23.55 4.03
N MET A 578 0.69 -22.84 4.45
CA MET A 578 0.17 -21.67 3.73
C MET A 578 1.14 -20.47 3.82
N HIS A 579 1.67 -20.15 5.01
CA HIS A 579 2.56 -18.99 5.19
C HIS A 579 3.92 -19.15 4.49
N ILE A 580 4.40 -20.38 4.27
CA ILE A 580 5.57 -20.63 3.42
C ILE A 580 5.28 -20.30 1.95
N GLN A 581 4.07 -20.59 1.47
CA GLN A 581 3.62 -20.15 0.14
C GLN A 581 3.56 -18.63 0.06
N TYR A 582 3.08 -17.97 1.12
CA TYR A 582 2.99 -16.51 1.16
C TYR A 582 4.38 -15.87 1.13
N LEU A 583 5.32 -16.39 1.93
CA LEU A 583 6.71 -15.94 1.93
C LEU A 583 7.35 -16.10 0.54
N SER A 584 7.06 -17.21 -0.15
CA SER A 584 7.52 -17.41 -1.53
C SER A 584 6.89 -16.44 -2.52
N HIS A 585 5.62 -16.07 -2.33
CA HIS A 585 4.95 -15.12 -3.20
C HIS A 585 5.60 -13.75 -3.08
N LEU A 586 5.83 -13.27 -1.86
CA LEU A 586 6.49 -11.99 -1.54
C LEU A 586 7.92 -11.82 -2.10
N GLY A 587 8.47 -12.83 -2.77
CA GLY A 587 9.77 -12.75 -3.44
C GLY A 587 10.95 -12.85 -2.48
N ASP A 588 10.79 -13.59 -1.37
CA ASP A 588 11.83 -13.74 -0.37
C ASP A 588 13.12 -14.40 -0.96
N PRO A 589 14.29 -13.75 -0.82
CA PRO A 589 15.52 -14.26 -1.43
C PRO A 589 16.06 -15.54 -0.77
N GLN A 590 15.60 -15.88 0.44
CA GLN A 590 16.05 -17.04 1.24
C GLN A 590 14.99 -18.13 1.32
N VAL A 591 13.91 -18.05 0.52
CA VAL A 591 12.79 -18.98 0.62
C VAL A 591 13.21 -20.42 0.32
N LEU A 592 14.10 -20.62 -0.66
CA LEU A 592 14.57 -21.95 -1.05
C LEU A 592 15.40 -22.60 0.07
N GLU A 593 16.24 -21.82 0.75
CA GLU A 593 17.00 -22.28 1.91
C GLU A 593 16.08 -22.63 3.07
N THR A 594 15.05 -21.80 3.30
CA THR A 594 14.02 -22.02 4.31
C THR A 594 13.25 -23.31 4.05
N ILE A 595 12.84 -23.56 2.80
CA ILE A 595 12.16 -24.80 2.39
C ILE A 595 13.07 -26.01 2.63
N GLN A 596 14.34 -25.94 2.23
CA GLN A 596 15.29 -27.04 2.41
C GLN A 596 15.56 -27.37 3.88
N ALA A 597 15.60 -26.36 4.74
CA ALA A 597 15.77 -26.53 6.18
C ALA A 597 14.55 -27.18 6.85
N LEU A 598 13.33 -26.82 6.41
CA LEU A 598 12.08 -27.29 7.00
C LEU A 598 11.66 -28.69 6.52
N LEU A 599 11.99 -29.05 5.27
CA LEU A 599 11.51 -30.28 4.63
C LEU A 599 11.74 -31.58 5.43
N PRO A 600 12.89 -31.80 6.11
CA PRO A 600 13.17 -33.04 6.83
C PRO A 600 12.25 -33.32 8.02
N THR A 601 11.77 -32.26 8.69
CA THR A 601 10.91 -32.35 9.89
C THR A 601 9.44 -32.02 9.60
N ALA A 602 9.14 -31.56 8.38
CA ALA A 602 7.82 -31.11 7.97
C ALA A 602 6.77 -32.23 7.93
N SER A 603 5.55 -31.91 8.37
CA SER A 603 4.35 -32.73 8.20
C SER A 603 3.82 -32.69 6.74
N ALA A 604 2.87 -33.56 6.38
CA ALA A 604 2.37 -33.63 5.01
C ALA A 604 1.76 -32.31 4.48
N PRO A 605 0.93 -31.56 5.24
CA PRO A 605 0.44 -30.24 4.81
C PRO A 605 1.56 -29.22 4.61
N VAL A 606 2.59 -29.25 5.47
CA VAL A 606 3.77 -28.38 5.35
C VAL A 606 4.58 -28.73 4.11
N ARG A 607 4.77 -30.01 3.80
CA ARG A 607 5.45 -30.45 2.55
C ARG A 607 4.67 -30.06 1.30
N MET A 608 3.33 -30.12 1.32
CA MET A 608 2.48 -29.58 0.26
C MET A 608 2.68 -28.07 0.08
N GLY A 609 2.68 -27.32 1.20
CA GLY A 609 3.00 -25.89 1.19
C GLY A 609 4.38 -25.60 0.61
N CYS A 610 5.40 -26.36 1.00
CA CYS A 610 6.75 -26.27 0.45
C CYS A 610 6.81 -26.59 -1.04
N ALA A 611 6.06 -27.59 -1.51
CA ALA A 611 5.97 -27.92 -2.94
C ALA A 611 5.35 -26.76 -3.73
N LYS A 612 4.24 -26.18 -3.25
CA LYS A 612 3.61 -25.00 -3.86
C LYS A 612 4.53 -23.78 -3.83
N ALA A 613 5.21 -23.53 -2.73
CA ALA A 613 6.20 -22.46 -2.59
C ALA A 613 7.35 -22.63 -3.59
N ALA A 614 7.91 -23.83 -3.75
CA ALA A 614 8.94 -24.09 -4.76
C ALA A 614 8.46 -23.80 -6.19
N LEU A 615 7.19 -24.09 -6.50
CA LEU A 615 6.58 -23.72 -7.80
C LEU A 615 6.43 -22.21 -7.97
N ILE A 616 5.99 -21.50 -6.93
CA ILE A 616 5.85 -20.03 -6.94
C ILE A 616 7.22 -19.36 -7.15
N ALA A 617 8.26 -19.83 -6.45
CA ALA A 617 9.63 -19.35 -6.63
C ALA A 617 10.27 -19.75 -7.98
N GLY A 618 9.63 -20.64 -8.75
CA GLY A 618 10.13 -21.12 -10.04
C GLY A 618 11.29 -22.12 -9.95
N ASP A 619 11.49 -22.77 -8.81
CA ASP A 619 12.48 -23.84 -8.63
C ASP A 619 11.84 -25.22 -8.89
N ARG A 620 11.86 -25.59 -10.18
CA ARG A 620 11.32 -26.86 -10.68
C ARG A 620 12.11 -28.08 -10.21
N GLU A 621 13.39 -27.92 -9.88
CA GLU A 621 14.24 -29.01 -9.42
C GLU A 621 13.94 -29.33 -7.95
N LEU A 622 13.84 -28.29 -7.11
CA LEU A 622 13.41 -28.43 -5.72
C LEU A 622 12.00 -29.02 -5.64
N PHE A 623 11.07 -28.56 -6.47
CA PHE A 623 9.73 -29.15 -6.55
C PHE A 623 9.78 -30.65 -6.87
N ARG A 624 10.53 -31.07 -7.90
CA ARG A 624 10.67 -32.50 -8.23
C ARG A 624 11.23 -33.28 -7.04
N ARG A 625 12.24 -32.75 -6.36
CA ARG A 625 12.86 -33.39 -5.18
C ARG A 625 11.86 -33.60 -4.06
N ILE A 626 11.03 -32.59 -3.77
CA ILE A 626 9.96 -32.68 -2.77
C ILE A 626 8.98 -33.80 -3.16
N VAL A 627 8.46 -33.77 -4.39
CA VAL A 627 7.46 -34.75 -4.86
C VAL A 627 8.01 -36.18 -4.86
N SER A 628 9.27 -36.38 -5.27
CA SER A 628 9.90 -37.71 -5.27
C SER A 628 10.23 -38.22 -3.87
N SER A 629 10.42 -37.32 -2.90
CA SER A 629 10.62 -37.66 -1.49
C SER A 629 9.30 -37.89 -0.73
N GLU A 630 8.18 -37.42 -1.26
CA GLU A 630 6.87 -37.58 -0.64
C GLU A 630 6.44 -39.06 -0.66
N PRO A 631 5.99 -39.63 0.46
CA PRO A 631 5.46 -40.99 0.49
C PRO A 631 4.25 -41.16 -0.45
N PRO A 632 4.06 -42.36 -1.03
CA PRO A 632 2.90 -42.64 -1.87
C PRO A 632 1.58 -42.42 -1.12
N GLY A 633 0.71 -41.57 -1.68
CA GLY A 633 -0.58 -41.26 -1.08
C GLY A 633 -1.32 -40.14 -1.80
N ARG A 634 -2.45 -39.72 -1.22
CA ARG A 634 -3.27 -38.62 -1.78
C ARG A 634 -2.46 -37.33 -1.90
N MET A 635 -1.60 -37.02 -0.91
CA MET A 635 -0.80 -35.81 -0.94
C MET A 635 0.14 -35.76 -2.16
N GLN A 636 0.93 -36.81 -2.39
CA GLN A 636 1.79 -36.92 -3.58
C GLN A 636 0.97 -36.87 -4.88
N HIS A 637 -0.20 -37.53 -4.93
CA HIS A 637 -1.09 -37.48 -6.09
C HIS A 637 -1.51 -36.04 -6.42
N TYR A 638 -1.98 -35.28 -5.43
CA TYR A 638 -2.35 -33.87 -5.61
C TYR A 638 -1.13 -33.00 -5.96
N MET A 639 0.03 -33.22 -5.33
CA MET A 639 1.26 -32.49 -5.70
C MET A 639 1.60 -32.67 -7.18
N THR A 640 1.48 -33.90 -7.71
CA THR A 640 1.77 -34.13 -9.12
C THR A 640 0.77 -33.44 -10.04
N LYS A 641 -0.48 -33.21 -9.60
CA LYS A 641 -1.52 -32.54 -10.40
C LYS A 641 -1.40 -31.01 -10.42
N LEU A 642 -0.68 -30.40 -9.47
CA LEU A 642 -0.43 -28.96 -9.44
C LEU A 642 0.26 -28.43 -10.71
N VAL A 643 1.00 -29.27 -11.42
CA VAL A 643 1.79 -28.87 -12.58
C VAL A 643 1.36 -29.59 -13.86
N VAL A 644 1.43 -28.85 -14.96
CA VAL A 644 1.41 -29.46 -16.29
C VAL A 644 2.69 -30.28 -16.46
N LYS A 645 2.52 -31.58 -16.65
CA LYS A 645 3.61 -32.57 -16.73
C LYS A 645 3.40 -33.52 -17.90
N ARG A 646 4.49 -34.10 -18.40
CA ARG A 646 4.46 -35.10 -19.47
C ARG A 646 3.91 -36.44 -18.96
N LYS A 647 4.51 -36.99 -17.89
CA LYS A 647 4.04 -38.19 -17.20
C LYS A 647 4.18 -38.03 -15.68
N THR A 648 3.35 -38.72 -14.91
CA THR A 648 3.43 -38.72 -13.44
C THR A 648 4.74 -39.33 -12.92
N ARG A 649 5.25 -40.39 -13.58
CA ARG A 649 6.53 -41.02 -13.24
C ARG A 649 7.74 -40.09 -13.33
N ASP A 650 7.66 -39.04 -14.15
CA ASP A 650 8.75 -38.05 -14.28
C ASP A 650 9.00 -37.29 -12.97
N LEU A 651 7.99 -37.24 -12.10
CA LEU A 651 8.01 -36.58 -10.79
C LEU A 651 8.08 -37.58 -9.61
N VAL A 652 7.35 -38.69 -9.71
CA VAL A 652 7.22 -39.66 -8.61
C VAL A 652 8.45 -40.55 -8.48
N ASP A 653 9.02 -41.03 -9.59
CA ASP A 653 10.12 -41.99 -9.56
C ASP A 653 11.43 -41.22 -9.25
N PRO A 654 12.05 -41.38 -8.04
CA PRO A 654 13.30 -40.69 -7.72
C PRO A 654 14.44 -41.21 -8.57
N GLU A 655 14.47 -42.54 -8.76
CA GLU A 655 15.38 -43.26 -9.64
C GLU A 655 14.66 -43.69 -10.92
N PRO A 656 15.33 -43.68 -12.08
CA PRO A 656 14.74 -44.11 -13.34
C PRO A 656 14.20 -45.55 -13.23
N ARG A 657 12.90 -45.71 -13.45
CA ARG A 657 12.28 -47.04 -13.50
C ARG A 657 12.54 -47.69 -14.85
N LEU A 658 12.93 -48.96 -14.86
CA LEU A 658 13.09 -49.76 -16.07
C LEU A 658 11.71 -49.99 -16.70
N LEU A 659 11.53 -49.52 -17.93
CA LEU A 659 10.31 -49.65 -18.71
C LEU A 659 10.68 -50.07 -20.13
N GLU A 660 10.20 -51.22 -20.58
CA GLU A 660 10.49 -51.74 -21.92
C GLU A 660 12.01 -51.78 -22.22
N ASP A 661 12.79 -52.27 -21.25
CA ASP A 661 14.26 -52.32 -21.29
C ASP A 661 14.97 -50.97 -21.45
N GLN A 662 14.28 -49.86 -21.20
CA GLN A 662 14.82 -48.50 -21.24
C GLN A 662 14.65 -47.78 -19.90
N TYR A 663 15.63 -46.94 -19.55
CA TYR A 663 15.54 -46.02 -18.42
C TYR A 663 15.14 -44.62 -18.90
N GLU A 664 14.01 -44.10 -18.40
CA GLU A 664 13.58 -42.73 -18.68
C GLU A 664 14.23 -41.76 -17.67
N PHE A 665 15.06 -40.83 -18.15
CA PHE A 665 15.66 -39.78 -17.32
C PHE A 665 14.88 -38.46 -17.43
N ALA A 666 14.06 -38.17 -16.43
CA ALA A 666 13.23 -36.96 -16.39
C ALA A 666 13.89 -35.75 -15.74
N ALA A 667 15.00 -35.92 -15.00
CA ALA A 667 15.69 -34.81 -14.32
C ALA A 667 15.96 -33.60 -15.26
N PRO A 668 16.44 -33.79 -16.51
CA PRO A 668 16.67 -32.67 -17.42
C PRO A 668 15.43 -31.84 -17.80
N LEU A 669 14.21 -32.39 -17.64
CA LEU A 669 12.95 -31.69 -17.91
C LEU A 669 12.57 -30.74 -16.77
N TRP A 670 13.10 -30.97 -15.57
CA TRP A 670 12.79 -30.24 -14.35
C TRP A 670 13.97 -29.39 -13.86
N THR A 671 15.15 -29.50 -14.49
CA THR A 671 16.27 -28.57 -14.31
C THR A 671 16.17 -27.39 -15.27
N LYS A 672 16.50 -26.19 -14.81
CA LYS A 672 16.44 -24.93 -15.58
C LYS A 672 17.44 -24.96 -16.77
N ARG A 673 16.99 -25.35 -17.96
CA ARG A 673 17.75 -25.16 -19.22
C ARG A 673 17.42 -23.79 -19.81
N GLY A 674 18.21 -22.78 -19.45
CA GLY A 674 18.08 -21.42 -19.99
C GLY A 674 16.74 -20.74 -19.68
N THR A 675 16.56 -19.53 -20.22
CA THR A 675 15.36 -18.67 -20.12
C THR A 675 14.16 -19.26 -20.86
N ARG A 676 13.74 -20.48 -20.51
CA ARG A 676 12.49 -21.05 -21.02
C ARG A 676 11.34 -20.45 -20.21
N ILE A 677 10.50 -19.66 -20.87
CA ILE A 677 9.31 -19.05 -20.29
C ILE A 677 8.40 -20.12 -19.70
N ASP A 678 8.07 -20.01 -18.40
CA ASP A 678 7.23 -20.97 -17.70
C ASP A 678 5.74 -20.66 -17.90
N ARG A 679 5.14 -21.27 -18.93
CA ARG A 679 3.73 -21.10 -19.28
C ARG A 679 2.73 -21.52 -18.19
N ASN A 680 3.19 -22.19 -17.12
CA ASN A 680 2.34 -22.59 -16.01
C ASN A 680 2.11 -21.45 -14.99
N THR A 681 2.84 -20.34 -15.12
CA THR A 681 2.64 -19.14 -14.32
C THR A 681 1.90 -18.09 -15.15
N LEU A 682 1.06 -17.26 -14.51
CA LEU A 682 0.43 -16.11 -15.18
C LEU A 682 1.48 -15.22 -15.86
N GLU A 683 2.65 -15.11 -15.23
CA GLU A 683 3.81 -14.39 -15.73
C GLU A 683 4.36 -14.97 -17.03
N GLY A 684 4.57 -16.28 -17.10
CA GLY A 684 5.04 -16.91 -18.32
C GLY A 684 3.97 -17.08 -19.40
N ALA A 685 2.68 -17.04 -19.06
CA ALA A 685 1.61 -16.91 -20.06
C ALA A 685 1.67 -15.54 -20.76
N VAL A 686 1.90 -14.46 -20.00
CA VAL A 686 2.10 -13.10 -20.54
C VAL A 686 3.37 -13.04 -21.41
N ASP A 687 4.48 -13.59 -20.94
CA ASP A 687 5.74 -13.59 -21.69
C ASP A 687 5.65 -14.42 -22.98
N ALA A 688 4.92 -15.54 -22.96
CA ALA A 688 4.70 -16.37 -24.14
C ALA A 688 3.78 -15.70 -25.17
N ALA A 689 2.76 -14.96 -24.74
CA ALA A 689 1.88 -14.19 -25.62
C ALA A 689 2.62 -13.00 -26.26
N ARG A 690 3.54 -12.37 -25.53
CA ARG A 690 4.35 -11.25 -26.03
C ARG A 690 5.39 -11.67 -27.07
N LEU A 691 5.94 -12.88 -26.99
CA LEU A 691 6.82 -13.42 -28.03
C LEU A 691 6.09 -13.81 -29.34
N LEU A 692 4.77 -13.93 -29.29
CA LEU A 692 3.92 -14.27 -30.45
C LEU A 692 3.34 -13.02 -31.14
N ARG A 693 3.48 -11.84 -30.53
CA ARG A 693 3.20 -10.52 -31.13
C ARG A 693 4.51 -9.92 -31.61
#